data_AF-A0AAW4VAN7-F1
#
_entry.id   AF-A0AAW4VAN7-F1
#
_cell.length_a   1.000
_cell.length_b   1.000
_cell.length_c   1.000
_cell.angle_alpha   90.00
_cell.angle_beta   90.00
_cell.angle_gamma   90.00
#
_symmetry.space_group_name_H-M   'P 1'
#
loop_
_entity.id
_entity.type
_entity.pdbx_description
1 polymer ?
#
loop_
_entity_poly.entity_id
_entity_poly.type
_entity_poly.pdbx_seq_one_letter_code
_entity_poly.pdbx_strand_id
1 'polypeptide(L)'
;MIGELNIYSCYSFQNSTILIQDLCKRAKELHMEALALTDINNMYGAIEFSNACHHYDIKPIFGMQGDVLIDQEVYPFLFYAKDQIGYHDLMKICSDINLSEHKAIELEKLSLYREHLFILSGCKEGIVERLVLKELESEALKYIALFKKMFKDNYYICIQDHHLKMQSFLNERLKALATLQEVKVCASNEVRYLYPQDAIAVDLMQASIHGEKIDRNYKVQTNQMYLKDAYEMSLLFDREIIENTNDLLRRCNVTIETNQMHLPHYPLPENVTSQNYLQQLCIVGLKKRFKGKEVPRTYIERLKKELKVIAKMGFNDYFLIVFDYVRFAKTHDIQVGPGRGSAAGSLVSYVLGITNIDPLKYDLLFERFLNEERVSMPDIDIDFQDDKRDEVVKYVTEKYGQEHVGQIVTFATYGPKVALRDLGKVVSVSLPKLEMMSKYIPTQGKNRKTVKEVYESSYAFASMVNQEEMLRKILPAIYLVERLPRNISMHAAGVVLSGDCLNEVVPLTKGPNQNVLTQYSKNYIESVGLLKMDFLGLKNLTVISDILKNIEKYEGVHLNLNTIPLNDEKTFKMLSNGDTLGVFQLESPGMKNLFRKLKPSSIEDIGAANALYRPGPMSQIPHYIARKFHQEKVEYPHDDLKDILKSTYGIIIYQEQLMQVAQKIAGFSLAKADILRQATSKKTLGLMESMKEEFISGALKKGYEKNQAEYIFGLIEKFADYGFNKAHAIAYGLIGYQLAYLKANYPLSFYGAILSNEQNSDVHKMEYIAEAKKYQIRILPPSINYSEHYFKQVEGDLRFSLLAIKNVGQAGYLAIVEERQKNGLFKDIFDFVSRMEGKKITSLMLESLIDAGAFDEFGLNRATLKANLEKITEYAHLKNMIGIDEPPILEIIKENKMVRLELEKKALGVYLTQHPLAYMKQKINQPILAVANLNEYVSKNVRVLLSLLRVKVIVDKKGNEMCFIEGFDETGNVEGVVFSSTYQRYKTLLEKNKIVCIEGKMNYRDKLSLVVQNVKEVNEV
;
A
#
# COMPACT_ATOMS: atom_id res chain seq x y z
N MET A 1 21.91 -33.88 21.16
CA MET A 1 21.25 -33.34 19.96
C MET A 1 19.95 -34.07 19.73
N ILE A 2 18.87 -33.39 20.08
CA ILE A 2 17.49 -33.72 19.77
C ILE A 2 17.03 -32.67 18.75
N GLY A 3 16.44 -33.07 17.63
CA GLY A 3 15.92 -32.14 16.65
C GLY A 3 15.00 -32.81 15.63
N GLU A 4 14.33 -31.98 14.83
CA GLU A 4 13.38 -32.40 13.80
C GLU A 4 13.85 -31.96 12.41
N LEU A 5 13.68 -32.84 11.41
CA LEU A 5 14.19 -32.67 10.06
C LEU A 5 13.19 -32.06 9.08
N ASN A 6 11.89 -32.28 9.28
CA ASN A 6 10.89 -31.82 8.32
C ASN A 6 9.85 -30.96 9.02
N ILE A 7 9.95 -29.64 8.85
CA ILE A 7 9.04 -28.66 9.45
C ILE A 7 8.63 -27.66 8.37
N TYR A 8 7.32 -27.55 8.19
CA TYR A 8 6.73 -26.48 7.40
C TYR A 8 6.37 -25.33 8.31
N SER A 9 6.83 -24.13 7.98
CA SER A 9 6.33 -22.91 8.60
C SER A 9 5.09 -22.40 7.87
N CYS A 10 4.55 -21.29 8.35
CA CYS A 10 3.47 -20.56 7.73
C CYS A 10 3.79 -20.09 6.29
N TYR A 11 5.06 -20.11 5.87
CA TYR A 11 5.48 -19.83 4.50
C TYR A 11 5.24 -20.97 3.52
N SER A 12 5.02 -22.20 4.01
CA SER A 12 4.32 -23.25 3.26
C SER A 12 2.82 -22.94 3.28
N PHE A 13 2.43 -21.94 2.47
CA PHE A 13 1.10 -21.34 2.54
C PHE A 13 0.01 -22.40 2.60
N GLN A 14 -0.85 -22.27 3.61
CA GLN A 14 -2.05 -23.09 3.81
C GLN A 14 -1.78 -24.60 4.05
N ASN A 15 -0.51 -25.01 4.12
CA ASN A 15 -0.06 -26.36 4.47
C ASN A 15 0.42 -26.47 5.92
N SER A 16 0.63 -25.34 6.60
CA SER A 16 1.05 -25.28 8.00
C SER A 16 0.47 -24.08 8.73
N THR A 17 0.30 -24.21 10.04
CA THR A 17 -0.13 -23.14 10.96
C THR A 17 1.03 -22.51 11.75
N ILE A 18 2.26 -22.94 11.50
CA ILE A 18 3.39 -22.67 12.38
C ILE A 18 4.02 -21.31 12.09
N LEU A 19 3.90 -20.36 13.01
CA LEU A 19 4.73 -19.16 13.02
C LEU A 19 6.13 -19.51 13.54
N ILE A 20 7.17 -18.96 12.89
CA ILE A 20 8.58 -19.27 13.21
C ILE A 20 8.93 -18.96 14.68
N GLN A 21 8.44 -17.84 15.22
CA GLN A 21 8.67 -17.49 16.62
C GLN A 21 8.03 -18.50 17.58
N ASP A 22 6.81 -18.93 17.29
CA ASP A 22 6.09 -19.92 18.11
C ASP A 22 6.75 -21.30 18.03
N LEU A 23 7.31 -21.67 16.86
CA LEU A 23 8.11 -22.88 16.67
C LEU A 23 9.33 -22.91 17.58
N CYS A 24 10.19 -21.90 17.51
CA CYS A 24 11.41 -21.85 18.30
C CYS A 24 11.11 -21.81 19.80
N LYS A 25 10.07 -21.09 20.20
CA LYS A 25 9.60 -21.08 21.59
C LYS A 25 9.19 -22.48 22.05
N ARG A 26 8.34 -23.17 21.28
CA ARG A 26 7.86 -24.52 21.62
C ARG A 26 9.00 -25.53 21.66
N ALA A 27 9.92 -25.46 20.71
CA ALA A 27 11.10 -26.32 20.67
C ALA A 27 12.00 -26.14 21.91
N LYS A 28 12.15 -24.90 22.41
CA LYS A 28 12.87 -24.63 23.66
C LYS A 28 12.18 -25.26 24.87
N GLU A 29 10.84 -25.21 24.92
CA GLU A 29 10.04 -25.89 25.96
C GLU A 29 10.21 -27.42 25.91
N LEU A 30 10.41 -27.98 24.71
CA LEU A 30 10.66 -29.41 24.49
C LEU A 30 12.15 -29.81 24.59
N HIS A 31 13.03 -28.89 24.99
CA HIS A 31 14.47 -29.12 25.11
C HIS A 31 15.14 -29.61 23.80
N MET A 32 14.62 -29.18 22.65
CA MET A 32 15.26 -29.44 21.35
C MET A 32 16.49 -28.54 21.17
N GLU A 33 17.53 -29.10 20.54
CA GLU A 33 18.81 -28.42 20.29
C GLU A 33 18.92 -27.90 18.85
N ALA A 34 18.22 -28.52 17.91
CA ALA A 34 18.28 -28.18 16.49
C ALA A 34 16.90 -28.30 15.83
N LEU A 35 16.63 -27.44 14.84
CA LEU A 35 15.43 -27.48 14.03
C LEU A 35 15.80 -27.28 12.56
N ALA A 36 15.17 -28.04 11.67
CA ALA A 36 15.24 -27.77 10.24
C ALA A 36 13.96 -27.08 9.74
N LEU A 37 14.13 -26.06 8.92
CA LEU A 37 13.03 -25.45 8.17
C LEU A 37 13.06 -25.99 6.74
N THR A 38 11.97 -26.60 6.29
CA THR A 38 11.88 -27.30 5.00
C THR A 38 10.62 -26.91 4.25
N ASP A 39 10.36 -25.61 4.16
CA ASP A 39 9.18 -25.09 3.45
C ASP A 39 9.12 -25.55 1.99
N ILE A 40 7.89 -25.66 1.45
CA ILE A 40 7.63 -26.24 0.12
C ILE A 40 8.05 -25.26 -0.98
N ASN A 41 9.05 -25.65 -1.76
CA ASN A 41 9.62 -24.91 -2.89
C ASN A 41 10.02 -23.48 -2.55
N ASN A 42 10.33 -23.17 -1.29
CA ASN A 42 10.64 -21.80 -0.92
C ASN A 42 11.56 -21.69 0.29
N MET A 43 12.11 -20.49 0.45
CA MET A 43 12.97 -20.10 1.56
C MET A 43 12.53 -18.77 2.17
N TYR A 44 11.24 -18.37 2.04
CA TYR A 44 10.74 -17.07 2.49
C TYR A 44 11.11 -16.77 3.96
N GLY A 45 11.06 -17.80 4.82
CA GLY A 45 11.31 -17.71 6.25
C GLY A 45 12.77 -17.86 6.69
N ALA A 46 13.74 -18.08 5.81
CA ALA A 46 15.10 -18.47 6.21
C ALA A 46 15.77 -17.46 7.16
N ILE A 47 15.72 -16.16 6.84
CA ILE A 47 16.31 -15.11 7.70
C ILE A 47 15.55 -14.95 9.02
N GLU A 48 14.22 -14.99 8.97
CA GLU A 48 13.37 -14.95 10.17
C GLU A 48 13.68 -16.12 11.10
N PHE A 49 13.82 -17.31 10.54
CA PHE A 49 14.14 -18.55 11.23
C PHE A 49 15.52 -18.51 11.87
N SER A 50 16.54 -18.07 11.13
CA SER A 50 17.88 -17.84 11.67
C SER A 50 17.82 -16.94 12.91
N ASN A 51 17.18 -15.78 12.80
CA ASN A 51 17.08 -14.82 13.91
C ASN A 51 16.33 -15.40 15.13
N ALA A 52 15.24 -16.12 14.90
CA ALA A 52 14.45 -16.76 15.96
C ALA A 52 15.24 -17.86 16.67
N CYS A 53 15.91 -18.73 15.92
CA CYS A 53 16.78 -19.78 16.45
C CYS A 53 17.91 -19.22 17.33
N HIS A 54 18.60 -18.16 16.88
CA HIS A 54 19.62 -17.49 17.68
C HIS A 54 19.04 -16.89 18.97
N HIS A 55 17.83 -16.30 18.91
CA HIS A 55 17.18 -15.73 20.10
C HIS A 55 16.84 -16.78 21.16
N TYR A 56 16.43 -17.98 20.74
CA TYR A 56 16.06 -19.09 21.63
C TYR A 56 17.20 -20.08 21.90
N ASP A 57 18.41 -19.82 21.41
CA ASP A 57 19.59 -20.70 21.55
C ASP A 57 19.28 -22.11 21.02
N ILE A 58 18.86 -22.17 19.76
CA ILE A 58 18.58 -23.38 18.98
C ILE A 58 19.42 -23.32 17.70
N LYS A 59 20.02 -24.44 17.29
CA LYS A 59 20.78 -24.52 16.04
C LYS A 59 19.83 -24.51 14.83
N PRO A 60 19.91 -23.52 13.92
CA PRO A 60 19.11 -23.51 12.70
C PRO A 60 19.72 -24.44 11.65
N ILE A 61 18.89 -25.30 11.05
CA ILE A 61 19.24 -26.09 9.87
C ILE A 61 18.42 -25.58 8.69
N PHE A 62 19.08 -25.15 7.63
CA PHE A 62 18.43 -24.62 6.43
C PHE A 62 18.19 -25.74 5.43
N GLY A 63 16.93 -25.96 5.10
CA GLY A 63 16.50 -26.89 4.08
C GLY A 63 15.32 -26.37 3.28
N MET A 64 14.80 -27.24 2.43
CA MET A 64 13.62 -26.99 1.60
C MET A 64 13.06 -28.33 1.15
N GLN A 65 11.74 -28.45 1.08
CA GLN A 65 11.16 -29.49 0.22
C GLN A 65 11.12 -28.96 -1.21
N GLY A 66 11.98 -29.48 -2.08
CA GLY A 66 12.03 -29.05 -3.48
C GLY A 66 11.47 -30.07 -4.45
N ASP A 67 10.68 -29.59 -5.40
CA ASP A 67 10.10 -30.39 -6.47
C ASP A 67 11.11 -30.64 -7.60
N VAL A 68 11.24 -31.91 -7.98
CA VAL A 68 12.19 -32.39 -9.00
C VAL A 68 11.41 -33.03 -10.15
N LEU A 69 11.73 -32.62 -11.37
CA LEU A 69 11.17 -33.18 -12.60
C LEU A 69 11.97 -34.42 -13.01
N ILE A 70 11.29 -35.57 -13.05
CA ILE A 70 11.83 -36.87 -13.45
C ILE A 70 10.83 -37.51 -14.41
N ASP A 71 11.26 -37.85 -15.62
CA ASP A 71 10.42 -38.52 -16.61
C ASP A 71 9.07 -37.80 -16.88
N GLN A 72 9.10 -36.46 -16.96
CA GLN A 72 7.94 -35.57 -17.13
C GLN A 72 6.96 -35.49 -15.94
N GLU A 73 7.27 -36.15 -14.83
CA GLU A 73 6.49 -36.09 -13.60
C GLU A 73 7.27 -35.38 -12.48
N VAL A 74 6.55 -34.74 -11.57
CA VAL A 74 7.13 -33.96 -10.47
C VAL A 74 7.08 -34.77 -9.18
N TYR A 75 8.22 -34.83 -8.50
CA TYR A 75 8.40 -35.56 -7.25
C TYR A 75 9.13 -34.70 -6.22
N PRO A 76 8.65 -34.63 -4.97
CA PRO A 76 9.31 -33.85 -3.92
C PRO A 76 10.53 -34.59 -3.36
N PHE A 77 11.56 -33.83 -3.02
CA PHE A 77 12.73 -34.25 -2.25
C PHE A 77 12.98 -33.26 -1.12
N LEU A 78 13.61 -33.73 -0.05
CA LEU A 78 14.05 -32.87 1.05
C LEU A 78 15.54 -32.55 0.88
N PHE A 79 15.87 -31.27 0.83
CA PHE A 79 17.24 -30.77 0.67
C PHE A 79 17.70 -30.09 1.96
N TYR A 80 18.96 -30.30 2.35
CA TYR A 80 19.58 -29.63 3.50
C TYR A 80 20.97 -29.13 3.17
N ALA A 81 21.24 -27.87 3.53
CA ALA A 81 22.55 -27.26 3.37
C ALA A 81 23.54 -27.83 4.40
N LYS A 82 24.62 -28.46 3.91
CA LYS A 82 25.69 -29.00 4.77
C LYS A 82 26.56 -27.89 5.34
N ASP A 83 26.83 -26.89 4.52
CA ASP A 83 27.75 -25.79 4.78
C ASP A 83 27.29 -24.53 4.03
N GLN A 84 28.08 -23.46 4.11
CA GLN A 84 27.77 -22.19 3.49
C GLN A 84 27.57 -22.32 1.97
N ILE A 85 28.36 -23.15 1.29
CA ILE A 85 28.22 -23.38 -0.16
C ILE A 85 26.88 -24.06 -0.44
N GLY A 86 26.54 -25.08 0.34
CA GLY A 86 25.24 -25.75 0.26
C GLY A 86 24.05 -24.81 0.49
N TYR A 87 24.19 -23.77 1.31
CA TYR A 87 23.15 -22.76 1.48
C TYR A 87 22.95 -21.90 0.22
N HIS A 88 24.04 -21.50 -0.44
CA HIS A 88 23.97 -20.80 -1.73
C HIS A 88 23.39 -21.70 -2.83
N ASP A 89 23.78 -22.98 -2.87
CA ASP A 89 23.21 -23.97 -3.78
C ASP A 89 21.71 -24.12 -3.57
N LEU A 90 21.25 -24.14 -2.30
CA LEU A 90 19.83 -24.20 -1.96
C LEU A 90 19.07 -22.96 -2.46
N MET A 91 19.65 -21.76 -2.37
CA MET A 91 19.05 -20.54 -2.92
C MET A 91 18.93 -20.59 -4.45
N LYS A 92 19.95 -21.13 -5.14
CA LYS A 92 19.93 -21.34 -6.60
C LYS A 92 18.85 -22.34 -6.99
N ILE A 93 18.82 -23.51 -6.36
CA ILE A 93 17.78 -24.53 -6.59
C ILE A 93 16.38 -23.95 -6.35
N CYS A 94 16.18 -23.25 -5.24
CA CYS A 94 14.91 -22.59 -4.93
C CYS A 94 14.49 -21.61 -6.03
N SER A 95 15.43 -20.81 -6.53
CA SER A 95 15.20 -19.88 -7.63
C SER A 95 14.86 -20.61 -8.93
N ASP A 96 15.63 -21.63 -9.30
CA ASP A 96 15.41 -22.44 -10.51
C ASP A 96 14.01 -23.07 -10.51
N ILE A 97 13.61 -23.68 -9.38
CA ILE A 97 12.27 -24.23 -9.18
C ILE A 97 11.22 -23.14 -9.44
N ASN A 98 11.32 -21.99 -8.77
CA ASN A 98 10.28 -20.97 -8.84
C ASN A 98 10.23 -20.19 -10.16
N LEU A 99 11.35 -20.06 -10.87
CA LEU A 99 11.45 -19.36 -12.14
C LEU A 99 11.10 -20.28 -13.33
N SER A 100 11.21 -21.59 -13.19
CA SER A 100 10.81 -22.57 -14.20
C SER A 100 9.31 -22.55 -14.50
N GLU A 101 8.92 -23.07 -15.67
CA GLU A 101 7.51 -23.25 -16.05
C GLU A 101 6.85 -24.40 -15.27
N HIS A 102 7.59 -25.50 -15.07
CA HIS A 102 7.10 -26.70 -14.38
C HIS A 102 7.07 -26.58 -12.84
N LYS A 103 7.58 -25.48 -12.29
CA LYS A 103 7.77 -25.29 -10.84
C LYS A 103 8.59 -26.42 -10.20
N ALA A 104 9.61 -26.89 -10.93
CA ALA A 104 10.47 -27.99 -10.53
C ALA A 104 11.86 -27.84 -11.15
N ILE A 105 12.89 -28.41 -10.50
CA ILE A 105 14.24 -28.52 -11.05
C ILE A 105 14.41 -29.85 -11.77
N GLU A 106 15.08 -29.86 -12.93
CA GLU A 106 15.43 -31.11 -13.62
C GLU A 106 16.46 -31.91 -12.81
N LEU A 107 16.29 -33.24 -12.74
CA LEU A 107 17.18 -34.12 -11.99
C LEU A 107 18.66 -34.01 -12.43
N GLU A 108 18.90 -33.79 -13.72
CA GLU A 108 20.25 -33.59 -14.26
C GLU A 108 20.90 -32.30 -13.72
N LYS A 109 20.14 -31.20 -13.65
CA LYS A 109 20.59 -29.92 -13.07
C LYS A 109 20.83 -30.04 -11.57
N LEU A 110 19.93 -30.73 -10.86
CA LEU A 110 20.09 -31.00 -9.42
C LEU A 110 21.40 -31.74 -9.12
N SER A 111 21.82 -32.64 -10.01
CA SER A 111 23.05 -33.42 -9.84
C SER A 111 24.33 -32.59 -9.76
N LEU A 112 24.29 -31.31 -10.18
CA LEU A 112 25.41 -30.37 -10.09
C LEU A 112 25.65 -29.90 -8.66
N TYR A 113 24.64 -29.92 -7.79
CA TYR A 113 24.67 -29.43 -6.41
C TYR A 113 24.92 -30.54 -5.36
N ARG A 114 25.40 -31.70 -5.82
CA ARG A 114 25.46 -32.95 -5.04
C ARG A 114 26.44 -32.98 -3.86
N GLU A 115 27.44 -32.09 -3.83
CA GLU A 115 28.56 -32.19 -2.87
C GLU A 115 28.22 -31.59 -1.50
N HIS A 116 27.53 -30.44 -1.51
CA HIS A 116 27.26 -29.60 -0.35
C HIS A 116 25.81 -29.69 0.17
N LEU A 117 25.00 -30.59 -0.40
CA LEU A 117 23.63 -30.85 0.03
C LEU A 117 23.46 -32.27 0.55
N PHE A 118 22.64 -32.45 1.58
CA PHE A 118 22.00 -33.74 1.86
C PHE A 118 20.64 -33.81 1.15
N ILE A 119 20.33 -34.97 0.58
CA ILE A 119 19.11 -35.20 -0.20
C ILE A 119 18.38 -36.41 0.37
N LEU A 120 17.15 -36.18 0.81
CA LEU A 120 16.27 -37.18 1.40
C LEU A 120 15.10 -37.45 0.46
N SER A 121 14.65 -38.72 0.44
CA SER A 121 13.47 -39.13 -0.33
C SER A 121 12.18 -38.44 0.15
N GLY A 122 11.16 -38.37 -0.71
CA GLY A 122 9.96 -37.54 -0.54
C GLY A 122 8.91 -38.05 0.46
N CYS A 123 9.24 -39.05 1.28
CA CYS A 123 8.45 -39.70 2.34
C CYS A 123 7.10 -40.30 1.94
N LYS A 124 6.21 -39.53 1.32
CA LYS A 124 4.86 -39.92 0.93
C LYS A 124 4.64 -39.85 -0.59
N GLU A 125 5.12 -38.79 -1.21
CA GLU A 125 4.86 -38.48 -2.63
C GLU A 125 6.10 -38.65 -3.51
N GLY A 126 7.23 -39.10 -2.94
CA GLY A 126 8.43 -39.37 -3.70
C GLY A 126 8.29 -40.56 -4.65
N ILE A 127 9.14 -40.59 -5.68
CA ILE A 127 9.09 -41.60 -6.74
C ILE A 127 9.31 -43.01 -6.19
N VAL A 128 10.25 -43.19 -5.26
CA VAL A 128 10.56 -44.47 -4.63
C VAL A 128 9.35 -44.95 -3.83
N GLU A 129 8.75 -44.06 -3.04
CA GLU A 129 7.63 -44.36 -2.16
C GLU A 129 6.37 -44.73 -2.95
N ARG A 130 6.07 -43.98 -4.02
CA ARG A 130 4.97 -44.30 -4.94
C ARG A 130 5.16 -45.64 -5.63
N LEU A 131 6.37 -46.00 -6.05
CA LEU A 131 6.66 -47.30 -6.68
C LEU A 131 6.51 -48.45 -5.69
N VAL A 132 6.95 -48.28 -4.43
CA VAL A 132 6.77 -49.29 -3.37
C VAL A 132 5.27 -49.49 -3.06
N LEU A 133 4.49 -48.41 -2.97
CA LEU A 133 3.04 -48.51 -2.78
C LEU A 133 2.31 -49.18 -3.95
N LYS A 134 2.86 -49.10 -5.16
CA LYS A 134 2.37 -49.81 -6.36
C LYS A 134 2.93 -51.23 -6.49
N GLU A 135 3.65 -51.72 -5.49
CA GLU A 135 4.31 -53.04 -5.48
C GLU A 135 5.35 -53.24 -6.61
N LEU A 136 5.92 -52.15 -7.14
CA LEU A 136 6.92 -52.14 -8.22
C LEU A 136 8.35 -51.99 -7.68
N GLU A 137 8.74 -52.86 -6.75
CA GLU A 137 9.99 -52.71 -6.00
C GLU A 137 11.26 -52.82 -6.84
N SER A 138 11.22 -53.60 -7.94
CA SER A 138 12.35 -53.69 -8.86
C SER A 138 12.66 -52.34 -9.51
N GLU A 139 11.65 -51.54 -9.82
CA GLU A 139 11.83 -50.17 -10.33
C GLU A 139 12.26 -49.23 -9.21
N ALA A 140 11.68 -49.37 -8.01
CA ALA A 140 12.09 -48.58 -6.84
C ALA A 140 13.60 -48.76 -6.54
N LEU A 141 14.11 -49.99 -6.61
CA LEU A 141 15.53 -50.29 -6.44
C LEU A 141 16.41 -49.62 -7.50
N LYS A 142 15.97 -49.54 -8.76
CA LYS A 142 16.71 -48.83 -9.81
C LYS A 142 16.85 -47.34 -9.49
N TYR A 143 15.78 -46.70 -9.02
CA TYR A 143 15.85 -45.29 -8.63
C TYR A 143 16.69 -45.08 -7.37
N ILE A 144 16.59 -45.95 -6.35
CA ILE A 144 17.47 -45.88 -5.17
C ILE A 144 18.94 -46.00 -5.59
N ALA A 145 19.27 -46.96 -6.45
CA ALA A 145 20.62 -47.14 -6.97
C ALA A 145 21.10 -45.94 -7.81
N LEU A 146 20.21 -45.36 -8.63
CA LEU A 146 20.47 -44.16 -9.40
C LEU A 146 20.81 -42.98 -8.48
N PHE A 147 19.95 -42.69 -7.50
CA PHE A 147 20.16 -41.58 -6.56
C PHE A 147 21.40 -41.79 -5.68
N LYS A 148 21.66 -43.01 -5.21
CA LYS A 148 22.90 -43.35 -4.51
C LYS A 148 24.12 -43.11 -5.40
N LYS A 149 24.08 -43.49 -6.67
CA LYS A 149 25.19 -43.24 -7.60
C LYS A 149 25.40 -41.74 -7.84
N MET A 150 24.31 -40.97 -7.98
CA MET A 150 24.36 -39.53 -8.25
C MET A 150 24.85 -38.71 -7.06
N PHE A 151 24.34 -39.01 -5.86
CA PHE A 151 24.54 -38.20 -4.66
C PHE A 151 25.44 -38.86 -3.60
N LYS A 152 25.90 -40.09 -3.85
CA LYS A 152 26.82 -40.86 -3.00
C LYS A 152 26.29 -40.93 -1.55
N ASP A 153 27.15 -40.69 -0.57
CA ASP A 153 26.84 -40.73 0.86
C ASP A 153 25.94 -39.56 1.34
N ASN A 154 25.54 -38.67 0.43
CA ASN A 154 24.63 -37.57 0.76
C ASN A 154 23.15 -37.93 0.51
N TYR A 155 22.83 -39.11 -0.04
CA TYR A 155 21.46 -39.56 -0.23
C TYR A 155 20.98 -40.47 0.91
N TYR A 156 19.77 -40.19 1.39
CA TYR A 156 19.12 -40.91 2.47
C TYR A 156 17.67 -41.22 2.11
N ILE A 157 17.15 -42.34 2.63
CA ILE A 157 15.71 -42.63 2.59
C ILE A 157 15.09 -42.07 3.86
N CYS A 158 14.03 -41.27 3.71
CA CYS A 158 13.30 -40.70 4.84
C CYS A 158 11.99 -41.46 5.08
N ILE A 159 11.74 -41.83 6.34
CA ILE A 159 10.51 -42.49 6.76
C ILE A 159 9.77 -41.65 7.80
N GLN A 160 8.47 -41.88 7.91
CA GLN A 160 7.54 -41.13 8.77
C GLN A 160 6.51 -42.10 9.37
N ASP A 161 5.97 -41.83 10.56
CA ASP A 161 4.87 -42.62 11.14
C ASP A 161 3.83 -41.71 11.82
N HIS A 162 2.68 -41.61 11.16
CA HIS A 162 1.51 -40.85 11.57
C HIS A 162 0.33 -41.75 11.93
N HIS A 163 0.61 -43.03 12.23
CA HIS A 163 -0.35 -44.09 12.54
C HIS A 163 -1.34 -44.39 11.40
N LEU A 164 -0.88 -44.20 10.16
CA LEU A 164 -1.63 -44.54 8.96
C LEU A 164 -1.27 -45.95 8.49
N LYS A 165 -2.27 -46.79 8.21
CA LYS A 165 -2.07 -48.21 7.87
C LYS A 165 -1.09 -48.44 6.71
N MET A 166 -1.22 -47.65 5.64
CA MET A 166 -0.35 -47.77 4.46
C MET A 166 1.11 -47.36 4.73
N GLN A 167 1.33 -46.51 5.73
CA GLN A 167 2.65 -45.96 6.04
C GLN A 167 3.52 -46.97 6.79
N SER A 168 2.94 -47.80 7.65
CA SER A 168 3.66 -48.91 8.31
C SER A 168 4.21 -49.91 7.29
N PHE A 169 3.38 -50.33 6.31
CA PHE A 169 3.82 -51.17 5.20
C PHE A 169 4.95 -50.50 4.39
N LEU A 170 4.74 -49.23 3.99
CA LEU A 170 5.73 -48.47 3.24
C LEU A 170 7.08 -48.40 3.98
N ASN A 171 7.07 -48.09 5.28
CA ASN A 171 8.28 -47.98 6.10
C ASN A 171 9.05 -49.30 6.17
N GLU A 172 8.37 -50.43 6.38
CA GLU A 172 9.02 -51.74 6.42
C GLU A 172 9.71 -52.07 5.10
N ARG A 173 9.01 -51.84 3.98
CA ARG A 173 9.58 -52.09 2.64
C ARG A 173 10.73 -51.15 2.34
N LEU A 174 10.60 -49.85 2.62
CA LEU A 174 11.68 -48.87 2.43
C LEU A 174 12.93 -49.21 3.24
N LYS A 175 12.79 -49.64 4.51
CA LYS A 175 13.93 -50.12 5.32
C LYS A 175 14.64 -51.32 4.68
N ALA A 176 13.88 -52.28 4.17
CA ALA A 176 14.45 -53.46 3.50
C ALA A 176 15.20 -53.08 2.22
N LEU A 177 14.61 -52.24 1.37
CA LEU A 177 15.25 -51.78 0.12
C LEU A 177 16.49 -50.91 0.39
N ALA A 178 16.42 -50.05 1.41
CA ALA A 178 17.54 -49.22 1.85
C ALA A 178 18.73 -50.08 2.30
N THR A 179 18.46 -51.14 3.07
CA THR A 179 19.49 -52.09 3.53
C THR A 179 20.15 -52.80 2.35
N LEU A 180 19.36 -53.25 1.37
CA LEU A 180 19.87 -53.95 0.19
C LEU A 180 20.77 -53.07 -0.69
N GLN A 181 20.48 -51.78 -0.76
CA GLN A 181 21.27 -50.80 -1.52
C GLN A 181 22.32 -50.09 -0.65
N GLU A 182 22.48 -50.47 0.62
CA GLU A 182 23.36 -49.83 1.61
C GLU A 182 23.16 -48.30 1.63
N VAL A 183 21.92 -47.85 1.72
CA VAL A 183 21.51 -46.44 1.89
C VAL A 183 21.02 -46.23 3.32
N LYS A 184 21.44 -45.14 3.96
CA LYS A 184 21.03 -44.83 5.34
C LYS A 184 19.56 -44.38 5.38
N VAL A 185 18.90 -44.70 6.48
CA VAL A 185 17.51 -44.31 6.75
C VAL A 185 17.46 -43.29 7.87
N CYS A 186 16.70 -42.21 7.65
CA CYS A 186 16.41 -41.15 8.62
C CYS A 186 14.90 -41.07 8.90
N ALA A 187 14.52 -40.48 10.04
CA ALA A 187 13.13 -40.25 10.40
C ALA A 187 12.80 -38.76 10.36
N SER A 188 11.57 -38.42 9.98
CA SER A 188 10.99 -37.09 10.19
C SER A 188 9.53 -37.23 10.63
N ASN A 189 8.94 -36.15 11.13
CA ASN A 189 7.52 -36.13 11.49
C ASN A 189 6.64 -35.24 10.58
N GLU A 190 7.23 -34.50 9.63
CA GLU A 190 6.51 -33.55 8.76
C GLU A 190 5.61 -32.62 9.58
N VAL A 191 6.25 -31.78 10.39
CA VAL A 191 5.56 -30.97 11.37
C VAL A 191 4.83 -29.82 10.66
N ARG A 192 3.51 -29.82 10.75
CA ARG A 192 2.60 -28.84 10.11
C ARG A 192 1.85 -27.96 11.11
N TYR A 193 1.85 -28.34 12.38
CA TYR A 193 1.24 -27.59 13.47
C TYR A 193 1.97 -27.85 14.79
N LEU A 194 1.77 -27.02 15.82
CA LEU A 194 2.49 -27.17 17.09
C LEU A 194 1.82 -28.15 18.05
N TYR A 195 0.49 -28.27 17.99
CA TYR A 195 -0.28 -29.13 18.90
C TYR A 195 -1.28 -30.02 18.14
N PRO A 196 -1.57 -31.24 18.64
CA PRO A 196 -2.48 -32.18 17.95
C PRO A 196 -3.86 -31.61 17.62
N GLN A 197 -4.42 -30.75 18.48
CA GLN A 197 -5.73 -30.14 18.26
C GLN A 197 -5.78 -29.17 17.06
N ASP A 198 -4.64 -28.69 16.59
CA ASP A 198 -4.55 -27.70 15.51
C ASP A 198 -4.64 -28.35 14.12
N ALA A 199 -4.62 -29.69 14.04
CA ALA A 199 -4.71 -30.44 12.78
C ALA A 199 -5.93 -30.04 11.94
N ILE A 200 -7.07 -29.78 12.60
CA ILE A 200 -8.30 -29.34 11.92
C ILE A 200 -8.12 -28.00 11.19
N ALA A 201 -7.22 -27.13 11.64
CA ALA A 201 -6.97 -25.85 10.99
C ALA A 201 -6.27 -26.03 9.64
N VAL A 202 -5.34 -26.99 9.53
CA VAL A 202 -4.70 -27.34 8.25
C VAL A 202 -5.71 -27.93 7.28
N ASP A 203 -6.54 -28.88 7.75
CA ASP A 203 -7.61 -29.48 6.93
C ASP A 203 -8.59 -28.41 6.39
N LEU A 204 -9.00 -27.47 7.24
CA LEU A 204 -9.87 -26.35 6.83
C LEU A 204 -9.21 -25.43 5.80
N MET A 205 -7.91 -25.14 5.95
CA MET A 205 -7.17 -24.35 4.97
C MET A 205 -7.05 -25.08 3.63
N GLN A 206 -6.76 -26.38 3.64
CA GLN A 206 -6.69 -27.21 2.45
C GLN A 206 -8.06 -27.31 1.75
N ALA A 207 -9.13 -27.57 2.49
CA ALA A 207 -10.48 -27.60 1.93
C ALA A 207 -10.87 -26.25 1.28
N SER A 208 -10.46 -25.13 1.89
CA SER A 208 -10.68 -23.79 1.33
C SER A 208 -10.02 -23.59 -0.04
N ILE A 209 -8.80 -24.12 -0.24
CA ILE A 209 -8.09 -24.05 -1.53
C ILE A 209 -8.80 -24.87 -2.60
N HIS A 210 -9.19 -26.10 -2.25
CA HIS A 210 -9.84 -27.03 -3.19
C HIS A 210 -11.32 -26.70 -3.45
N GLY A 211 -11.88 -25.71 -2.75
CA GLY A 211 -13.30 -25.36 -2.85
C GLY A 211 -14.21 -26.43 -2.24
N GLU A 212 -13.67 -27.24 -1.34
CA GLU A 212 -14.36 -28.35 -0.69
C GLU A 212 -15.13 -27.88 0.55
N LYS A 213 -16.15 -28.65 0.92
CA LYS A 213 -16.97 -28.40 2.11
C LYS A 213 -16.72 -29.46 3.16
N ILE A 214 -16.63 -29.00 4.41
CA ILE A 214 -16.50 -29.86 5.58
C ILE A 214 -17.84 -29.88 6.32
N ASP A 215 -18.35 -31.07 6.56
CA ASP A 215 -19.60 -31.28 7.28
C ASP A 215 -19.39 -31.40 8.81
N ARG A 216 -20.49 -31.64 9.53
CA ARG A 216 -20.49 -31.77 11.00
C ARG A 216 -19.80 -33.03 11.52
N ASN A 217 -19.68 -34.06 10.69
CA ASN A 217 -19.18 -35.38 11.04
C ASN A 217 -17.73 -35.59 10.62
N TYR A 218 -17.12 -34.61 9.96
CA TYR A 218 -15.73 -34.66 9.54
C TYR A 218 -14.80 -34.99 10.70
N LYS A 219 -13.94 -35.97 10.46
CA LYS A 219 -12.88 -36.38 11.36
C LYS A 219 -11.56 -36.18 10.66
N VAL A 220 -10.65 -35.49 11.33
CA VAL A 220 -9.26 -35.36 10.92
C VAL A 220 -8.68 -36.76 10.70
N GLN A 221 -8.06 -36.99 9.54
CA GLN A 221 -7.51 -38.31 9.18
C GLN A 221 -6.35 -38.72 10.09
N THR A 222 -5.47 -37.77 10.42
CA THR A 222 -4.40 -37.95 11.42
C THR A 222 -4.12 -36.62 12.12
N ASN A 223 -3.90 -36.68 13.43
CA ASN A 223 -3.47 -35.53 14.23
C ASN A 223 -1.99 -35.63 14.64
N GLN A 224 -1.21 -36.50 13.99
CA GLN A 224 0.16 -36.85 14.42
C GLN A 224 1.28 -35.95 13.85
N MET A 225 0.97 -35.03 12.95
CA MET A 225 1.94 -34.09 12.32
C MET A 225 2.24 -32.84 13.17
N TYR A 226 2.28 -33.00 14.50
CA TYR A 226 2.68 -31.93 15.43
C TYR A 226 4.17 -32.00 15.78
N LEU A 227 4.70 -30.97 16.46
CA LEU A 227 6.07 -31.02 16.97
C LEU A 227 6.16 -31.99 18.18
N LYS A 228 6.47 -33.25 17.89
CA LYS A 228 6.68 -34.32 18.87
C LYS A 228 7.97 -34.11 19.65
N ASP A 229 8.00 -34.52 20.91
CA ASP A 229 9.24 -34.53 21.69
C ASP A 229 10.12 -35.75 21.37
N ALA A 230 11.33 -35.78 21.96
CA ALA A 230 12.29 -36.85 21.73
C ALA A 230 11.78 -38.23 22.16
N TYR A 231 10.98 -38.28 23.23
CA TYR A 231 10.45 -39.52 23.77
C TYR A 231 9.40 -40.09 22.82
N GLU A 232 8.45 -39.26 22.38
CA GLU A 232 7.45 -39.64 21.38
C GLU A 232 8.09 -40.15 20.09
N MET A 233 9.12 -39.47 19.58
CA MET A 233 9.86 -39.93 18.40
C MET A 233 10.60 -41.25 18.63
N SER A 234 11.14 -41.48 19.85
CA SER A 234 11.82 -42.73 20.22
C SER A 234 10.91 -43.96 20.30
N LEU A 235 9.60 -43.74 20.47
CA LEU A 235 8.62 -44.82 20.47
C LEU A 235 8.23 -45.26 19.05
N LEU A 236 8.46 -44.40 18.04
CA LEU A 236 8.05 -44.65 16.66
C LEU A 236 9.16 -45.28 15.81
N PHE A 237 10.42 -45.00 16.13
CA PHE A 237 11.56 -45.37 15.29
C PHE A 237 12.69 -46.04 16.06
N ASP A 238 13.38 -46.94 15.38
CA ASP A 238 14.56 -47.62 15.91
C ASP A 238 15.67 -46.60 16.22
N ARG A 239 16.44 -46.89 17.27
CA ARG A 239 17.52 -46.02 17.76
C ARG A 239 18.52 -45.63 16.67
N GLU A 240 18.87 -46.56 15.77
CA GLU A 240 19.80 -46.31 14.67
C GLU A 240 19.30 -45.22 13.70
N ILE A 241 18.00 -45.22 13.39
CA ILE A 241 17.38 -44.24 12.48
C ILE A 241 17.37 -42.84 13.11
N ILE A 242 17.13 -42.77 14.42
CA ILE A 242 17.22 -41.54 15.20
C ILE A 242 18.67 -41.05 15.27
N GLU A 243 19.64 -41.94 15.43
CA GLU A 243 21.07 -41.59 15.41
C GLU A 243 21.52 -41.08 14.03
N ASN A 244 21.07 -41.69 12.92
CA ASN A 244 21.31 -41.19 11.56
C ASN A 244 20.73 -39.78 11.36
N THR A 245 19.51 -39.55 11.86
CA THR A 245 18.84 -38.24 11.84
C THR A 245 19.65 -37.19 12.59
N ASN A 246 20.12 -37.52 13.79
CA ASN A 246 20.95 -36.63 14.61
C ASN A 246 22.34 -36.38 14.01
N ASP A 247 22.94 -37.38 13.34
CA ASP A 247 24.20 -37.21 12.61
C ASP A 247 24.06 -36.17 11.48
N LEU A 248 22.98 -36.27 10.70
CA LEU A 248 22.68 -35.30 9.64
C LEU A 248 22.58 -33.88 10.20
N LEU A 249 21.79 -33.67 11.26
CA LEU A 249 21.64 -32.37 11.93
C LEU A 249 22.97 -31.81 12.45
N ARG A 250 23.87 -32.66 12.96
CA ARG A 250 25.20 -32.24 13.43
C ARG A 250 26.08 -31.75 12.28
N ARG A 251 25.99 -32.40 11.13
CA ARG A 251 26.84 -32.13 9.96
C ARG A 251 26.42 -30.88 9.18
N CYS A 252 25.19 -30.42 9.32
CA CYS A 252 24.72 -29.16 8.74
C CYS A 252 25.20 -27.96 9.58
N ASN A 253 26.08 -27.11 9.05
CA ASN A 253 26.64 -25.95 9.74
C ASN A 253 26.70 -24.73 8.82
N VAL A 254 25.72 -23.83 8.96
CA VAL A 254 25.55 -22.63 8.13
C VAL A 254 25.40 -21.42 9.03
N THR A 255 26.04 -20.31 8.66
CA THR A 255 25.90 -19.02 9.33
C THR A 255 25.58 -17.97 8.27
N ILE A 256 24.41 -17.33 8.38
CA ILE A 256 24.02 -16.29 7.44
C ILE A 256 24.84 -15.03 7.72
N GLU A 257 25.68 -14.63 6.77
CA GLU A 257 26.45 -13.40 6.86
C GLU A 257 25.57 -12.18 6.59
N THR A 258 25.57 -11.20 7.50
CA THR A 258 24.71 -10.00 7.42
C THR A 258 25.46 -8.69 7.16
N ASN A 259 26.78 -8.75 6.99
CA ASN A 259 27.64 -7.57 6.90
C ASN A 259 28.30 -7.37 5.52
N GLN A 260 28.08 -8.27 4.56
CA GLN A 260 28.56 -8.06 3.19
C GLN A 260 27.66 -7.04 2.48
N MET A 261 28.22 -6.21 1.59
CA MET A 261 27.45 -5.25 0.80
C MET A 261 27.62 -5.59 -0.68
N HIS A 262 26.52 -5.96 -1.34
CA HIS A 262 26.49 -6.32 -2.76
C HIS A 262 26.08 -5.11 -3.61
N LEU A 263 26.79 -3.99 -3.42
CA LEU A 263 26.44 -2.74 -4.09
C LEU A 263 26.72 -2.83 -5.60
N PRO A 264 25.75 -2.45 -6.46
CA PRO A 264 25.98 -2.36 -7.89
C PRO A 264 27.01 -1.29 -8.25
N HIS A 265 27.80 -1.57 -9.29
CA HIS A 265 28.73 -0.59 -9.87
C HIS A 265 28.06 0.24 -10.96
N TYR A 266 28.34 1.54 -10.99
CA TYR A 266 27.88 2.38 -12.09
C TYR A 266 28.78 2.16 -13.32
N PRO A 267 28.22 1.89 -14.51
CA PRO A 267 29.04 1.64 -15.70
C PRO A 267 29.80 2.90 -16.12
N LEU A 268 31.13 2.87 -15.99
CA LEU A 268 32.04 3.97 -16.31
C LEU A 268 33.07 3.56 -17.37
N PRO A 269 33.55 4.51 -18.20
CA PRO A 269 34.67 4.25 -19.10
C PRO A 269 35.93 3.81 -18.33
N GLU A 270 36.80 3.04 -19.00
CA GLU A 270 38.07 2.60 -18.44
C GLU A 270 38.89 3.79 -17.91
N ASN A 271 39.48 3.64 -16.71
CA ASN A 271 40.28 4.64 -16.00
C ASN A 271 39.53 5.82 -15.33
N VAL A 272 38.19 5.81 -15.31
CA VAL A 272 37.40 6.79 -14.54
C VAL A 272 36.85 6.15 -13.28
N THR A 273 37.23 6.69 -12.11
CA THR A 273 36.65 6.24 -10.83
C THR A 273 35.30 6.90 -10.57
N SER A 274 34.40 6.19 -9.88
CA SER A 274 33.07 6.72 -9.50
C SER A 274 33.17 7.99 -8.66
N GLN A 275 34.18 8.07 -7.78
CA GLN A 275 34.48 9.27 -6.99
C GLN A 275 34.80 10.49 -7.87
N ASN A 276 35.70 10.34 -8.85
CA ASN A 276 36.11 11.45 -9.71
C ASN A 276 34.96 11.92 -10.60
N TYR A 277 34.19 10.98 -11.15
CA TYR A 277 33.04 11.28 -11.98
C TYR A 277 31.93 12.01 -11.21
N LEU A 278 31.58 11.50 -10.01
CA LEU A 278 30.61 12.14 -9.12
C LEU A 278 31.03 13.58 -8.76
N GLN A 279 32.31 13.79 -8.43
CA GLN A 279 32.83 15.12 -8.11
C GLN A 279 32.69 16.09 -9.30
N GLN A 280 33.02 15.66 -10.51
CA GLN A 280 32.88 16.48 -11.71
C GLN A 280 31.42 16.87 -11.98
N LEU A 281 30.49 15.90 -11.90
CA LEU A 281 29.06 16.14 -12.05
C LEU A 281 28.55 17.16 -11.02
N CYS A 282 28.95 17.02 -9.76
CA CYS A 282 28.58 17.95 -8.69
C CYS A 282 29.08 19.38 -8.93
N ILE A 283 30.30 19.55 -9.44
CA ILE A 283 30.86 20.88 -9.77
C ILE A 283 30.05 21.54 -10.90
N VAL A 284 29.73 20.77 -11.95
CA VAL A 284 28.91 21.26 -13.07
C VAL A 284 27.49 21.59 -12.61
N GLY A 285 26.88 20.71 -11.82
CA GLY A 285 25.56 20.89 -11.24
C GLY A 285 25.47 22.13 -10.35
N LEU A 286 26.49 22.38 -9.52
CA LEU A 286 26.56 23.57 -8.67
C LEU A 286 26.59 24.85 -9.51
N LYS A 287 27.43 24.91 -10.55
CA LYS A 287 27.46 26.06 -11.48
C LYS A 287 26.11 26.26 -12.18
N LYS A 288 25.43 25.18 -12.56
CA LYS A 288 24.11 25.22 -13.21
C LYS A 288 23.04 25.79 -12.27
N ARG A 289 23.01 25.39 -10.99
CA ARG A 289 22.05 25.91 -9.98
C ARG A 289 22.19 27.41 -9.76
N PHE A 290 23.41 27.94 -9.82
CA PHE A 290 23.69 29.38 -9.72
C PHE A 290 23.62 30.11 -11.08
N LYS A 291 23.21 29.45 -12.17
CA LYS A 291 23.13 30.02 -13.53
C LYS A 291 24.44 30.71 -13.97
N GLY A 292 25.59 30.14 -13.58
CA GLY A 292 26.90 30.69 -13.89
C GLY A 292 27.33 31.91 -13.06
N LYS A 293 26.53 32.35 -12.08
CA LYS A 293 26.93 33.38 -11.11
C LYS A 293 27.97 32.86 -10.12
N GLU A 294 28.63 33.78 -9.42
CA GLU A 294 29.58 33.44 -8.36
C GLU A 294 28.90 32.62 -7.26
N VAL A 295 29.50 31.47 -6.94
CA VAL A 295 28.96 30.53 -5.96
C VAL A 295 29.46 30.92 -4.57
N PRO A 296 28.57 31.10 -3.57
CA PRO A 296 29.01 31.45 -2.23
C PRO A 296 29.92 30.37 -1.63
N ARG A 297 30.93 30.80 -0.88
CA ARG A 297 31.93 29.91 -0.25
C ARG A 297 31.31 28.81 0.62
N THR A 298 30.20 29.12 1.29
CA THR A 298 29.45 28.17 2.13
C THR A 298 28.97 26.94 1.36
N TYR A 299 28.53 27.09 0.11
CA TYR A 299 28.11 25.98 -0.74
C TYR A 299 29.30 25.11 -1.17
N ILE A 300 30.43 25.75 -1.50
CA ILE A 300 31.65 25.03 -1.91
C ILE A 300 32.18 24.19 -0.75
N GLU A 301 32.23 24.76 0.46
CA GLU A 301 32.69 24.06 1.66
C GLU A 301 31.74 22.91 2.04
N ARG A 302 30.43 23.14 1.99
CA ARG A 302 29.43 22.08 2.22
C ARG A 302 29.57 20.93 1.21
N LEU A 303 29.70 21.24 -0.08
CA LEU A 303 29.83 20.23 -1.12
C LEU A 303 31.09 19.36 -0.94
N LYS A 304 32.23 19.99 -0.61
CA LYS A 304 33.48 19.26 -0.33
C LYS A 304 33.34 18.34 0.88
N LYS A 305 32.68 18.81 1.94
CA LYS A 305 32.42 17.98 3.14
C LYS A 305 31.56 16.77 2.80
N GLU A 306 30.44 16.96 2.10
CA GLU A 306 29.53 15.88 1.73
C GLU A 306 30.22 14.84 0.83
N LEU A 307 30.93 15.28 -0.22
CA LEU A 307 31.66 14.37 -1.12
C LEU A 307 32.72 13.54 -0.38
N LYS A 308 33.41 14.14 0.60
CA LYS A 308 34.39 13.42 1.44
C LYS A 308 33.72 12.31 2.26
N VAL A 309 32.56 12.58 2.86
CA VAL A 309 31.82 11.59 3.64
C VAL A 309 31.27 10.48 2.74
N ILE A 310 30.68 10.83 1.59
CA ILE A 310 30.16 9.86 0.61
C ILE A 310 31.26 8.91 0.14
N ALA A 311 32.45 9.44 -0.19
CA ALA A 311 33.58 8.63 -0.63
C ALA A 311 34.11 7.74 0.50
N LYS A 312 34.24 8.26 1.73
CA LYS A 312 34.70 7.50 2.90
C LYS A 312 33.77 6.32 3.22
N MET A 313 32.47 6.45 2.95
CA MET A 313 31.46 5.41 3.21
C MET A 313 31.22 4.48 2.02
N GLY A 314 31.85 4.71 0.86
CA GLY A 314 31.72 3.82 -0.31
C GLY A 314 30.43 4.01 -1.12
N PHE A 315 29.73 5.15 -1.01
CA PHE A 315 28.42 5.36 -1.66
C PHE A 315 28.50 6.17 -2.97
N ASN A 316 29.67 6.27 -3.61
CA ASN A 316 29.80 7.05 -4.86
C ASN A 316 28.92 6.48 -5.98
N ASP A 317 29.02 5.18 -6.23
CA ASP A 317 28.24 4.47 -7.26
C ASP A 317 26.74 4.58 -6.99
N TYR A 318 26.31 4.45 -5.73
CA TYR A 318 24.93 4.64 -5.33
C TYR A 318 24.36 6.00 -5.77
N PHE A 319 25.08 7.09 -5.50
CA PHE A 319 24.66 8.42 -5.94
C PHE A 319 24.62 8.57 -7.46
N LEU A 320 25.52 7.92 -8.19
CA LEU A 320 25.54 7.92 -9.66
C LEU A 320 24.35 7.15 -10.23
N ILE A 321 24.01 5.99 -9.67
CA ILE A 321 22.84 5.19 -10.05
C ILE A 321 21.56 6.01 -9.85
N VAL A 322 21.42 6.65 -8.68
CA VAL A 322 20.26 7.52 -8.37
C VAL A 322 20.17 8.70 -9.31
N PHE A 323 21.29 9.40 -9.53
CA PHE A 323 21.36 10.50 -10.49
C PHE A 323 20.91 10.07 -11.88
N ASP A 324 21.32 8.88 -12.32
CA ASP A 324 21.12 8.39 -13.66
C ASP A 324 19.66 8.11 -14.00
N TYR A 325 18.94 7.34 -13.18
CA TYR A 325 17.52 7.09 -13.45
C TYR A 325 16.65 8.33 -13.21
N VAL A 326 17.03 9.24 -12.30
CA VAL A 326 16.33 10.53 -12.13
C VAL A 326 16.53 11.40 -13.36
N ARG A 327 17.75 11.43 -13.92
CA ARG A 327 18.04 12.12 -15.18
C ARG A 327 17.23 11.51 -16.31
N PHE A 328 17.21 10.18 -16.45
CA PHE A 328 16.41 9.47 -17.45
C PHE A 328 14.94 9.89 -17.39
N ALA A 329 14.33 9.84 -16.20
CA ALA A 329 12.94 10.24 -15.98
C ALA A 329 12.70 11.70 -16.44
N LYS A 330 13.56 12.63 -16.03
CA LYS A 330 13.45 14.05 -16.42
C LYS A 330 13.63 14.29 -17.92
N THR A 331 14.45 13.49 -18.62
CA THR A 331 14.67 13.62 -20.06
C THR A 331 13.59 12.95 -20.92
N HIS A 332 12.75 12.10 -20.33
CA HIS A 332 11.65 11.39 -21.02
C HIS A 332 10.27 11.89 -20.56
N ASP A 333 10.20 13.16 -20.11
CA ASP A 333 8.97 13.81 -19.65
C ASP A 333 8.19 13.00 -18.61
N ILE A 334 8.93 12.43 -17.64
CA ILE A 334 8.38 11.79 -16.45
C ILE A 334 8.57 12.75 -15.27
N GLN A 335 7.46 13.12 -14.63
CA GLN A 335 7.52 13.99 -13.46
C GLN A 335 8.21 13.28 -12.29
N VAL A 336 9.14 13.99 -11.65
CA VAL A 336 9.89 13.53 -10.48
C VAL A 336 9.64 14.50 -9.33
N GLY A 337 9.30 13.97 -8.16
CA GLY A 337 9.10 14.76 -6.95
C GLY A 337 10.37 15.53 -6.54
N PRO A 338 10.24 16.56 -5.69
CA PRO A 338 11.37 17.38 -5.26
C PRO A 338 12.33 16.69 -4.28
N GLY A 339 12.06 15.42 -3.94
CA GLY A 339 12.78 14.61 -2.97
C GLY A 339 11.89 14.18 -1.80
N ARG A 340 12.24 13.08 -1.14
CA ARG A 340 11.53 12.58 0.05
C ARG A 340 12.53 12.28 1.17
N GLY A 341 12.04 12.40 2.40
CA GLY A 341 12.79 11.98 3.59
C GLY A 341 13.99 12.88 3.83
N SER A 342 15.06 12.30 4.33
CA SER A 342 16.30 13.03 4.62
C SER A 342 17.07 13.44 3.37
N ALA A 343 16.83 12.82 2.20
CA ALA A 343 17.65 13.03 1.00
C ALA A 343 17.71 14.50 0.56
N ALA A 344 16.66 15.28 0.83
CA ALA A 344 16.62 16.72 0.58
C ALA A 344 17.58 17.55 1.46
N GLY A 345 18.20 16.96 2.49
CA GLY A 345 19.25 17.58 3.31
C GLY A 345 20.66 17.56 2.69
N SER A 346 20.85 16.83 1.58
CA SER A 346 22.14 16.76 0.88
C SER A 346 22.24 17.80 -0.23
N LEU A 347 23.31 18.60 -0.19
CA LEU A 347 23.68 19.49 -1.28
C LEU A 347 24.11 18.70 -2.53
N VAL A 348 24.76 17.55 -2.37
CA VAL A 348 25.10 16.64 -3.48
C VAL A 348 23.84 16.22 -4.23
N SER A 349 22.80 15.76 -3.52
CA SER A 349 21.51 15.39 -4.14
C SER A 349 20.86 16.58 -4.88
N TYR A 350 20.95 17.78 -4.32
CA TYR A 350 20.39 18.99 -4.95
C TYR A 350 21.13 19.39 -6.23
N VAL A 351 22.46 19.38 -6.25
CA VAL A 351 23.24 19.79 -7.42
C VAL A 351 23.19 18.77 -8.56
N LEU A 352 23.07 17.47 -8.25
CA LEU A 352 22.83 16.41 -9.23
C LEU A 352 21.41 16.46 -9.80
N GLY A 353 20.50 17.17 -9.14
CA GLY A 353 19.10 17.21 -9.53
C GLY A 353 18.31 15.98 -9.09
N ILE A 354 18.82 15.20 -8.15
CA ILE A 354 18.07 14.15 -7.45
C ILE A 354 16.95 14.80 -6.63
N THR A 355 17.27 15.89 -5.94
CA THR A 355 16.30 16.72 -5.21
C THR A 355 16.20 18.11 -5.85
N ASN A 356 15.09 18.81 -5.60
CA ASN A 356 14.85 20.18 -6.08
C ASN A 356 14.76 21.22 -4.94
N ILE A 357 14.98 20.81 -3.69
CA ILE A 357 15.01 21.71 -2.54
C ILE A 357 16.45 22.13 -2.25
N ASP A 358 16.67 23.43 -2.04
CA ASP A 358 17.96 23.97 -1.62
C ASP A 358 18.17 23.74 -0.11
N PRO A 359 19.12 22.86 0.29
CA PRO A 359 19.28 22.51 1.69
C PRO A 359 19.83 23.67 2.54
N LEU A 360 20.66 24.56 1.98
CA LEU A 360 21.22 25.68 2.74
C LEU A 360 20.18 26.77 2.95
N LYS A 361 19.29 27.00 1.98
CA LYS A 361 18.21 28.00 2.10
C LYS A 361 17.24 27.67 3.25
N TYR A 362 16.95 26.39 3.47
CA TYR A 362 15.97 25.92 4.46
C TYR A 362 16.61 25.29 5.72
N ASP A 363 17.91 25.48 5.94
CA ASP A 363 18.67 24.90 7.07
C ASP A 363 18.50 23.38 7.22
N LEU A 364 18.57 22.65 6.11
CA LEU A 364 18.47 21.19 6.09
C LEU A 364 19.85 20.55 6.33
N LEU A 365 19.87 19.51 7.17
CA LEU A 365 21.10 18.88 7.65
C LEU A 365 21.45 17.62 6.87
N PHE A 366 22.71 17.53 6.42
CA PHE A 366 23.25 16.35 5.71
C PHE A 366 23.45 15.18 6.67
N GLU A 367 23.85 15.45 7.91
CA GLU A 367 24.14 14.44 8.93
C GLU A 367 22.89 13.66 9.35
N ARG A 368 21.70 14.20 9.09
CA ARG A 368 20.42 13.49 9.25
C ARG A 368 20.13 12.53 8.09
N PHE A 369 20.79 12.73 6.95
CA PHE A 369 20.72 11.83 5.80
C PHE A 369 21.82 10.78 5.87
N LEU A 370 23.08 11.21 5.99
CA LEU A 370 24.23 10.33 6.03
C LEU A 370 25.14 10.73 7.19
N ASN A 371 25.39 9.79 8.10
CA ASN A 371 26.14 10.02 9.33
C ASN A 371 27.41 9.18 9.33
N GLU A 372 28.59 9.79 9.39
CA GLU A 372 29.86 9.06 9.33
C GLU A 372 30.19 8.24 10.59
N GLU A 373 29.55 8.55 11.73
CA GLU A 373 29.66 7.76 12.96
C GLU A 373 28.78 6.49 12.91
N ARG A 374 28.00 6.30 11.82
CA ARG A 374 27.11 5.16 11.60
C ARG A 374 27.24 4.64 10.17
N VAL A 375 27.84 3.47 10.01
CA VAL A 375 27.81 2.77 8.71
C VAL A 375 26.41 2.14 8.53
N SER A 376 25.49 2.92 7.96
CA SER A 376 24.18 2.43 7.50
C SER A 376 23.95 2.87 6.07
N MET A 377 23.30 2.01 5.29
CA MET A 377 22.97 2.31 3.90
C MET A 377 22.03 3.53 3.82
N PRO A 378 22.33 4.53 2.98
CA PRO A 378 21.43 5.65 2.75
C PRO A 378 20.20 5.20 1.95
N ASP A 379 19.01 5.64 2.37
CA ASP A 379 17.75 5.40 1.67
C ASP A 379 17.33 6.69 0.94
N ILE A 380 17.48 6.72 -0.39
CA ILE A 380 17.01 7.80 -1.25
C ILE A 380 15.71 7.36 -1.94
N ASP A 381 14.59 7.67 -1.27
CA ASP A 381 13.25 7.50 -1.82
C ASP A 381 12.97 8.59 -2.87
N ILE A 382 12.48 8.18 -4.05
CA ILE A 382 12.09 9.10 -5.12
C ILE A 382 10.63 8.84 -5.53
N ASP A 383 9.86 9.92 -5.56
CA ASP A 383 8.48 9.93 -6.05
C ASP A 383 8.48 10.18 -7.56
N PHE A 384 7.84 9.31 -8.33
CA PHE A 384 7.63 9.40 -9.77
C PHE A 384 6.15 9.54 -10.10
N GLN A 385 5.88 10.01 -11.32
CA GLN A 385 4.57 9.91 -11.94
C GLN A 385 4.06 8.45 -11.89
N ASP A 386 2.85 8.21 -11.36
CA ASP A 386 2.34 6.88 -11.01
C ASP A 386 2.21 5.96 -12.24
N ASP A 387 1.63 6.49 -13.32
CA ASP A 387 1.38 5.83 -14.60
C ASP A 387 2.63 5.59 -15.46
N LYS A 388 3.76 6.21 -15.13
CA LYS A 388 5.05 6.05 -15.84
C LYS A 388 6.18 5.48 -14.97
N ARG A 389 5.91 5.17 -13.71
CA ARG A 389 6.89 4.60 -12.77
C ARG A 389 7.57 3.36 -13.35
N ASP A 390 6.79 2.47 -13.97
CA ASP A 390 7.30 1.20 -14.47
C ASP A 390 8.24 1.38 -15.67
N GLU A 391 8.17 2.49 -16.41
CA GLU A 391 9.17 2.83 -17.44
C GLU A 391 10.56 3.06 -16.83
N VAL A 392 10.62 3.70 -15.65
CA VAL A 392 11.89 3.92 -14.92
C VAL A 392 12.44 2.61 -14.39
N VAL A 393 11.57 1.74 -13.83
CA VAL A 393 11.97 0.40 -13.39
C VAL A 393 12.53 -0.40 -14.57
N LYS A 394 11.84 -0.37 -15.72
CA LYS A 394 12.29 -1.03 -16.95
C LYS A 394 13.66 -0.53 -17.41
N TYR A 395 13.88 0.79 -17.40
CA TYR A 395 15.19 1.37 -17.73
C TYR A 395 16.31 0.86 -16.82
N VAL A 396 16.06 0.80 -15.52
CA VAL A 396 17.03 0.27 -14.54
C VAL A 396 17.31 -1.21 -14.81
N THR A 397 16.27 -2.01 -15.04
CA THR A 397 16.40 -3.43 -15.39
C THR A 397 17.19 -3.64 -16.69
N GLU A 398 16.94 -2.85 -17.73
CA GLU A 398 17.66 -2.94 -19.01
C GLU A 398 19.13 -2.52 -18.87
N LYS A 399 19.43 -1.54 -18.00
CA LYS A 399 20.78 -1.02 -17.82
C LYS A 399 21.69 -1.91 -16.98
N TYR A 400 21.17 -2.48 -15.89
CA TYR A 400 21.96 -3.32 -14.97
C TYR A 400 21.79 -4.82 -15.23
N GLY A 401 20.82 -5.23 -16.04
CA GLY A 401 20.54 -6.63 -16.38
C GLY A 401 19.42 -7.23 -15.52
N GLN A 402 18.64 -8.13 -16.13
CA GLN A 402 17.49 -8.77 -15.47
C GLN A 402 17.90 -9.64 -14.27
N GLU A 403 19.11 -10.19 -14.27
CA GLU A 403 19.63 -11.05 -13.20
C GLU A 403 20.11 -10.24 -11.98
N HIS A 404 20.30 -8.93 -12.13
CA HIS A 404 20.79 -8.03 -11.09
C HIS A 404 19.68 -7.14 -10.50
N VAL A 405 18.48 -7.14 -11.10
CA VAL A 405 17.36 -6.29 -10.70
C VAL A 405 16.11 -7.13 -10.41
N GLY A 406 15.57 -6.98 -9.21
CA GLY A 406 14.39 -7.73 -8.76
C GLY A 406 13.46 -6.85 -7.93
N GLN A 407 12.22 -7.30 -7.72
CA GLN A 407 11.27 -6.61 -6.85
C GLN A 407 11.14 -7.32 -5.51
N ILE A 408 10.70 -6.64 -4.47
CA ILE A 408 10.61 -7.22 -3.12
C ILE A 408 9.27 -7.94 -2.93
N VAL A 409 9.27 -9.15 -2.38
CA VAL A 409 8.02 -9.82 -1.97
C VAL A 409 7.38 -9.17 -0.74
N THR A 410 6.07 -9.19 -0.72
CA THR A 410 5.25 -8.90 0.46
C THR A 410 4.24 -10.02 0.66
N PHE A 411 3.80 -10.22 1.89
CA PHE A 411 2.85 -11.28 2.21
C PHE A 411 1.49 -10.69 2.53
N ALA A 412 0.46 -11.10 1.80
CA ALA A 412 -0.92 -10.81 2.15
C ALA A 412 -1.33 -11.79 3.24
N THR A 413 -1.57 -11.30 4.46
CA THR A 413 -2.11 -12.12 5.56
C THR A 413 -3.59 -12.40 5.34
N TYR A 414 -4.10 -13.52 5.87
CA TYR A 414 -5.55 -13.72 5.99
C TYR A 414 -6.19 -12.52 6.69
N GLY A 415 -5.69 -12.17 7.88
CA GLY A 415 -6.36 -11.22 8.74
C GLY A 415 -7.77 -11.68 9.16
N PRO A 416 -8.41 -10.95 10.07
CA PRO A 416 -9.62 -11.43 10.76
C PRO A 416 -10.81 -11.67 9.83
N LYS A 417 -11.04 -10.77 8.86
CA LYS A 417 -12.18 -10.85 7.94
C LYS A 417 -12.04 -11.99 6.93
N VAL A 418 -10.86 -12.17 6.34
CA VAL A 418 -10.66 -13.21 5.33
C VAL A 418 -10.66 -14.58 5.99
N ALA A 419 -10.01 -14.74 7.15
CA ALA A 419 -10.06 -16.00 7.91
C ALA A 419 -11.51 -16.41 8.22
N LEU A 420 -12.34 -15.49 8.74
CA LEU A 420 -13.75 -15.76 9.01
C LEU A 420 -14.52 -16.15 7.74
N ARG A 421 -14.32 -15.45 6.62
CA ARG A 421 -15.04 -15.70 5.37
C ARG A 421 -14.62 -17.00 4.71
N ASP A 422 -13.33 -17.26 4.58
CA ASP A 422 -12.81 -18.42 3.85
C ASP A 422 -13.14 -19.70 4.61
N LEU A 423 -12.84 -19.76 5.92
CA LEU A 423 -13.14 -20.94 6.73
C LEU A 423 -14.65 -21.10 6.97
N GLY A 424 -15.39 -20.00 7.08
CA GLY A 424 -16.86 -20.03 7.20
C GLY A 424 -17.55 -20.62 5.97
N LYS A 425 -17.02 -20.40 4.76
CA LYS A 425 -17.53 -21.02 3.53
C LYS A 425 -17.33 -22.52 3.51
N VAL A 426 -16.17 -23.00 3.98
CA VAL A 426 -15.84 -24.43 4.05
C VAL A 426 -16.88 -25.17 4.90
N VAL A 427 -17.35 -24.57 5.99
CA VAL A 427 -18.42 -25.14 6.83
C VAL A 427 -19.84 -24.71 6.42
N SER A 428 -20.03 -24.28 5.16
CA SER A 428 -21.32 -23.97 4.53
C SER A 428 -22.12 -22.81 5.14
N VAL A 429 -21.48 -21.84 5.79
CA VAL A 429 -22.16 -20.59 6.19
C VAL A 429 -22.40 -19.71 4.96
N SER A 430 -23.60 -19.14 4.83
CA SER A 430 -23.96 -18.34 3.65
C SER A 430 -23.13 -17.04 3.55
N LEU A 431 -22.75 -16.67 2.31
CA LEU A 431 -21.95 -15.47 2.03
C LEU A 431 -22.57 -14.19 2.62
N PRO A 432 -23.89 -13.94 2.53
CA PRO A 432 -24.49 -12.74 3.10
C PRO A 432 -24.33 -12.65 4.63
N LYS A 433 -24.43 -13.79 5.34
CA LYS A 433 -24.20 -13.83 6.79
C LYS A 433 -22.74 -13.55 7.12
N LEU A 434 -21.80 -14.15 6.39
CA LEU A 434 -20.37 -13.92 6.59
C LEU A 434 -19.99 -12.45 6.32
N GLU A 435 -20.59 -11.81 5.31
CA GLU A 435 -20.38 -10.38 5.04
C GLU A 435 -20.95 -9.50 6.14
N MET A 436 -22.12 -9.84 6.69
CA MET A 436 -22.69 -9.15 7.83
C MET A 436 -21.78 -9.26 9.06
N MET A 437 -21.35 -10.47 9.41
CA MET A 437 -20.44 -10.71 10.54
C MET A 437 -19.10 -9.98 10.35
N SER A 438 -18.54 -10.01 9.14
CA SER A 438 -17.27 -9.35 8.83
C SER A 438 -17.31 -7.84 9.07
N LYS A 439 -18.46 -7.17 8.93
CA LYS A 439 -18.60 -5.72 9.19
C LYS A 439 -18.39 -5.34 10.65
N TYR A 440 -18.58 -6.28 11.59
CA TYR A 440 -18.32 -6.04 13.02
C TYR A 440 -16.82 -6.01 13.36
N ILE A 441 -15.95 -6.52 12.49
CA ILE A 441 -14.53 -6.60 12.77
C ILE A 441 -13.83 -5.32 12.29
N PRO A 442 -13.31 -4.47 13.20
CA PRO A 442 -12.57 -3.29 12.82
C PRO A 442 -11.17 -3.69 12.32
N THR A 443 -10.84 -3.32 11.09
CA THR A 443 -9.57 -3.67 10.44
C THR A 443 -8.69 -2.46 10.13
N GLN A 444 -9.07 -1.24 10.56
CA GLN A 444 -8.37 0.00 10.24
C GLN A 444 -7.68 0.62 11.46
N GLY A 445 -6.45 1.10 11.25
CA GLY A 445 -5.72 1.95 12.20
C GLY A 445 -5.43 1.29 13.56
N LYS A 446 -5.35 2.12 14.60
CA LYS A 446 -5.08 1.69 15.99
C LYS A 446 -6.20 0.85 16.62
N ASN A 447 -7.37 0.79 16.01
CA ASN A 447 -8.53 0.03 16.48
C ASN A 447 -8.65 -1.34 15.79
N ARG A 448 -7.61 -1.81 15.09
CA ARG A 448 -7.60 -3.15 14.50
C ARG A 448 -7.78 -4.19 15.60
N LYS A 449 -8.76 -5.06 15.45
CA LYS A 449 -9.02 -6.17 16.37
C LYS A 449 -8.99 -7.51 15.63
N THR A 450 -8.55 -8.54 16.33
CA THR A 450 -8.65 -9.95 15.97
C THR A 450 -10.08 -10.47 16.07
N VAL A 451 -10.38 -11.61 15.43
CA VAL A 451 -11.68 -12.30 15.60
C VAL A 451 -11.88 -12.65 17.08
N LYS A 452 -10.81 -13.07 17.77
CA LYS A 452 -10.85 -13.38 19.21
C LYS A 452 -11.30 -12.19 20.04
N GLU A 453 -10.64 -11.05 19.88
CA GLU A 453 -10.99 -9.83 20.63
C GLU A 453 -12.40 -9.33 20.31
N VAL A 454 -12.87 -9.47 19.06
CA VAL A 454 -14.23 -9.06 18.68
C VAL A 454 -15.26 -10.01 19.29
N TYR A 455 -14.99 -11.32 19.31
CA TYR A 455 -15.84 -12.32 19.96
C TYR A 455 -15.96 -12.07 21.46
N GLU A 456 -14.86 -11.71 22.13
CA GLU A 456 -14.84 -11.41 23.56
C GLU A 456 -15.48 -10.05 23.91
N SER A 457 -15.34 -9.04 23.03
CA SER A 457 -15.80 -7.66 23.31
C SER A 457 -17.16 -7.28 22.73
N SER A 458 -17.73 -8.06 21.80
CA SER A 458 -19.00 -7.75 21.13
C SER A 458 -20.04 -8.86 21.31
N TYR A 459 -21.04 -8.61 22.16
CA TYR A 459 -22.16 -9.54 22.37
C TYR A 459 -22.92 -9.88 21.08
N ALA A 460 -23.14 -8.89 20.20
CA ALA A 460 -23.84 -9.09 18.93
C ALA A 460 -23.09 -10.07 18.02
N PHE A 461 -21.77 -9.89 17.88
CA PHE A 461 -20.94 -10.79 17.09
C PHE A 461 -20.88 -12.20 17.69
N ALA A 462 -20.68 -12.30 19.01
CA ALA A 462 -20.66 -13.59 19.69
C ALA A 462 -21.99 -14.35 19.53
N SER A 463 -23.13 -13.66 19.64
CA SER A 463 -24.46 -14.25 19.43
C SER A 463 -24.62 -14.80 18.01
N MET A 464 -24.21 -14.04 16.99
CA MET A 464 -24.25 -14.49 15.59
C MET A 464 -23.38 -15.73 15.34
N VAL A 465 -22.18 -15.78 15.92
CA VAL A 465 -21.28 -16.95 15.81
C VAL A 465 -21.87 -18.17 16.54
N ASN A 466 -22.44 -17.97 17.74
CA ASN A 466 -22.98 -19.05 18.56
C ASN A 466 -24.25 -19.69 17.99
N GLN A 467 -25.00 -18.98 17.14
CA GLN A 467 -26.13 -19.54 16.40
C GLN A 467 -25.68 -20.54 15.32
N GLU A 468 -24.45 -20.42 14.82
CA GLU A 468 -23.89 -21.29 13.78
C GLU A 468 -22.98 -22.35 14.42
N GLU A 469 -23.52 -23.53 14.71
CA GLU A 469 -22.83 -24.58 15.47
C GLU A 469 -21.45 -24.94 14.90
N MET A 470 -21.34 -25.09 13.58
CA MET A 470 -20.08 -25.43 12.91
C MET A 470 -19.07 -24.29 12.96
N LEU A 471 -19.55 -23.05 12.78
CA LEU A 471 -18.69 -21.87 12.85
C LEU A 471 -18.09 -21.71 14.25
N ARG A 472 -18.87 -22.01 15.30
CA ARG A 472 -18.41 -22.05 16.69
C ARG A 472 -17.34 -23.13 16.91
N LYS A 473 -17.51 -24.33 16.33
CA LYS A 473 -16.53 -25.44 16.47
C LYS A 473 -15.17 -25.10 15.87
N ILE A 474 -15.15 -24.41 14.73
CA ILE A 474 -13.90 -24.05 14.03
C ILE A 474 -13.29 -22.72 14.50
N LEU A 475 -13.91 -22.04 15.47
CA LEU A 475 -13.48 -20.73 15.92
C LEU A 475 -12.01 -20.70 16.43
N PRO A 476 -11.50 -21.73 17.16
CA PRO A 476 -10.08 -21.81 17.50
C PRO A 476 -9.17 -21.85 16.26
N ALA A 477 -9.57 -22.56 15.20
CA ALA A 477 -8.81 -22.58 13.95
C ALA A 477 -8.79 -21.20 13.27
N ILE A 478 -9.89 -20.45 13.31
CA ILE A 478 -9.94 -19.07 12.79
C ILE A 478 -8.95 -18.15 13.53
N TYR A 479 -8.80 -18.31 14.85
CA TYR A 479 -7.85 -17.52 15.65
C TYR A 479 -6.39 -17.77 15.30
N LEU A 480 -6.06 -18.99 14.86
CA LEU A 480 -4.74 -19.32 14.35
C LEU A 480 -4.56 -18.73 12.95
N VAL A 481 -5.50 -19.02 12.05
CA VAL A 481 -5.39 -18.70 10.62
C VAL A 481 -5.38 -17.20 10.35
N GLU A 482 -6.07 -16.38 11.14
CA GLU A 482 -6.09 -14.92 10.94
C GLU A 482 -4.70 -14.24 11.00
N ARG A 483 -3.72 -14.91 11.61
CA ARG A 483 -2.33 -14.42 11.75
C ARG A 483 -1.42 -14.86 10.61
N LEU A 484 -1.83 -15.86 9.84
CA LEU A 484 -0.98 -16.50 8.84
C LEU A 484 -0.90 -15.67 7.54
N PRO A 485 0.26 -15.68 6.86
CA PRO A 485 0.34 -15.27 5.47
C PRO A 485 -0.49 -16.24 4.60
N ARG A 486 -1.18 -15.68 3.61
CA ARG A 486 -2.09 -16.42 2.72
C ARG A 486 -1.49 -16.60 1.33
N ASN A 487 -0.87 -15.55 0.80
CA ASN A 487 -0.26 -15.55 -0.52
C ASN A 487 0.82 -14.47 -0.62
N ILE A 488 1.70 -14.63 -1.61
CA ILE A 488 2.65 -13.59 -1.99
C ILE A 488 1.96 -12.46 -2.76
N SER A 489 2.57 -11.28 -2.66
CA SER A 489 2.24 -10.06 -3.39
C SER A 489 3.54 -9.29 -3.64
N MET A 490 3.49 -8.29 -4.51
CA MET A 490 4.63 -7.45 -4.84
C MET A 490 4.67 -6.20 -3.94
N HIS A 491 5.84 -5.83 -3.43
CA HIS A 491 6.02 -4.56 -2.72
C HIS A 491 5.76 -3.41 -3.70
N ALA A 492 4.85 -2.50 -3.35
CA ALA A 492 4.39 -1.44 -4.26
C ALA A 492 5.51 -0.53 -4.80
N ALA A 493 6.59 -0.36 -4.03
CA ALA A 493 7.68 0.56 -4.38
C ALA A 493 9.06 -0.12 -4.54
N GLY A 494 9.25 -1.31 -3.98
CA GLY A 494 10.57 -1.80 -3.59
C GLY A 494 11.23 -2.56 -4.72
N VAL A 495 12.32 -2.00 -5.24
CA VAL A 495 13.19 -2.62 -6.24
C VAL A 495 14.54 -2.84 -5.58
N VAL A 496 15.16 -3.97 -5.88
CA VAL A 496 16.47 -4.37 -5.38
C VAL A 496 17.44 -4.38 -6.54
N LEU A 497 18.62 -3.80 -6.32
CA LEU A 497 19.75 -3.88 -7.23
C LEU A 497 20.91 -4.58 -6.52
N SER A 498 21.61 -5.42 -7.27
CA SER A 498 22.77 -6.17 -6.80
C SER A 498 23.94 -6.01 -7.76
N GLY A 499 25.16 -5.93 -7.24
CA GLY A 499 26.37 -6.09 -8.05
C GLY A 499 26.54 -7.52 -8.58
N ASP A 500 26.15 -8.50 -7.77
CA ASP A 500 26.17 -9.93 -8.10
C ASP A 500 24.82 -10.40 -8.65
N CYS A 501 24.76 -11.58 -9.27
CA CYS A 501 23.49 -12.17 -9.70
C CYS A 501 22.58 -12.40 -8.49
N LEU A 502 21.31 -12.01 -8.58
CA LEU A 502 20.40 -12.02 -7.43
C LEU A 502 20.19 -13.41 -6.86
N ASN A 503 20.15 -14.45 -7.69
CA ASN A 503 20.00 -15.84 -7.26
C ASN A 503 21.20 -16.40 -6.47
N GLU A 504 22.31 -15.67 -6.40
CA GLU A 504 23.48 -16.02 -5.57
C GLU A 504 23.39 -15.43 -4.17
N VAL A 505 22.63 -14.34 -4.03
CA VAL A 505 22.50 -13.55 -2.80
C VAL A 505 21.16 -13.81 -2.11
N VAL A 506 20.08 -13.98 -2.86
CA VAL A 506 18.72 -14.21 -2.36
C VAL A 506 17.93 -15.21 -3.21
N PRO A 507 17.06 -16.04 -2.60
CA PRO A 507 16.17 -16.90 -3.37
C PRO A 507 15.11 -16.08 -4.10
N LEU A 508 14.73 -16.49 -5.31
CA LEU A 508 13.83 -15.77 -6.21
C LEU A 508 12.50 -16.49 -6.45
N THR A 509 11.48 -15.74 -6.87
CA THR A 509 10.20 -16.29 -7.31
C THR A 509 9.53 -15.44 -8.39
N LYS A 510 8.55 -15.99 -9.10
CA LYS A 510 7.72 -15.24 -10.06
C LYS A 510 6.53 -14.62 -9.34
N GLY A 511 6.37 -13.31 -9.45
CA GLY A 511 5.21 -12.59 -8.96
C GLY A 511 3.94 -12.78 -9.81
N PRO A 512 2.80 -12.24 -9.37
CA PRO A 512 1.52 -12.33 -10.10
C PRO A 512 1.59 -11.79 -11.54
N ASN A 513 2.47 -10.82 -11.80
CA ASN A 513 2.68 -10.21 -13.11
C ASN A 513 3.89 -10.79 -13.86
N GLN A 514 4.36 -11.99 -13.50
CA GLN A 514 5.54 -12.68 -14.06
C GLN A 514 6.90 -12.00 -13.81
N ASN A 515 6.94 -10.87 -13.11
CA ASN A 515 8.20 -10.23 -12.69
C ASN A 515 8.95 -11.08 -11.66
N VAL A 516 10.28 -10.96 -11.66
CA VAL A 516 11.15 -11.60 -10.67
C VAL A 516 11.03 -10.88 -9.32
N LEU A 517 10.70 -11.65 -8.28
CA LEU A 517 10.62 -11.20 -6.90
C LEU A 517 11.69 -11.88 -6.04
N THR A 518 12.26 -11.17 -5.08
CA THR A 518 13.02 -11.77 -3.98
C THR A 518 12.07 -12.54 -3.07
N GLN A 519 12.47 -13.68 -2.52
CA GLN A 519 11.69 -14.36 -1.49
C GLN A 519 11.93 -13.74 -0.09
N TYR A 520 13.00 -12.97 0.11
CA TYR A 520 13.15 -12.22 1.35
C TYR A 520 12.30 -10.96 1.31
N SER A 521 11.53 -10.74 2.39
CA SER A 521 10.72 -9.54 2.54
C SER A 521 11.58 -8.30 2.81
N LYS A 522 10.97 -7.12 2.69
CA LYS A 522 11.62 -5.81 2.92
C LYS A 522 12.43 -5.75 4.22
N ASN A 523 12.02 -6.45 5.27
CA ASN A 523 12.69 -6.42 6.57
C ASN A 523 14.09 -7.05 6.55
N TYR A 524 14.37 -7.91 5.57
CA TYR A 524 15.59 -8.73 5.53
C TYR A 524 16.52 -8.38 4.35
N ILE A 525 16.04 -7.67 3.33
CA ILE A 525 16.84 -7.31 2.14
C ILE A 525 18.09 -6.50 2.51
N GLU A 526 17.95 -5.48 3.36
CA GLU A 526 19.09 -4.68 3.79
C GLU A 526 20.07 -5.49 4.64
N SER A 527 19.58 -6.44 5.45
CA SER A 527 20.43 -7.29 6.29
C SER A 527 21.23 -8.32 5.53
N VAL A 528 20.85 -8.65 4.28
CA VAL A 528 21.64 -9.52 3.39
C VAL A 528 22.52 -8.72 2.43
N GLY A 529 22.71 -7.42 2.69
CA GLY A 529 23.66 -6.61 1.93
C GLY A 529 23.16 -6.03 0.62
N LEU A 530 21.88 -6.23 0.29
CA LEU A 530 21.32 -5.78 -0.98
C LEU A 530 20.82 -4.35 -0.92
N LEU A 531 21.02 -3.62 -2.02
CA LEU A 531 20.55 -2.26 -2.15
C LEU A 531 19.06 -2.23 -2.46
N LYS A 532 18.27 -1.72 -1.51
CA LYS A 532 16.86 -1.42 -1.71
C LYS A 532 16.69 0.02 -2.23
N MET A 533 15.85 0.17 -3.24
CA MET A 533 15.39 1.47 -3.76
C MET A 533 13.87 1.47 -3.82
N ASP A 534 13.22 2.45 -3.19
CA ASP A 534 11.78 2.62 -3.30
C ASP A 534 11.47 3.59 -4.48
N PHE A 535 10.99 3.04 -5.59
CA PHE A 535 10.39 3.79 -6.70
C PHE A 535 8.92 3.97 -6.37
N LEU A 536 8.51 5.13 -5.89
CA LEU A 536 7.12 5.38 -5.51
C LEU A 536 6.34 6.00 -6.66
N GLY A 537 5.14 5.47 -6.93
CA GLY A 537 4.15 6.14 -7.77
C GLY A 537 3.35 7.14 -6.93
N LEU A 538 3.38 8.42 -7.32
CA LEU A 538 2.61 9.48 -6.67
C LEU A 538 1.59 10.04 -7.66
N LYS A 539 0.30 9.71 -7.45
CA LYS A 539 -0.82 10.19 -8.28
C LYS A 539 -0.83 11.70 -8.49
N ASN A 540 -0.42 12.48 -7.48
CA ASN A 540 -0.35 13.93 -7.60
C ASN A 540 0.66 14.41 -8.66
N LEU A 541 1.75 13.66 -8.91
CA LEU A 541 2.66 13.96 -10.02
C LEU A 541 2.02 13.65 -11.38
N THR A 542 1.17 12.62 -11.46
CA THR A 542 0.33 12.34 -12.65
C THR A 542 -0.65 13.48 -12.90
N VAL A 543 -1.38 13.91 -11.86
CA VAL A 543 -2.29 15.07 -11.94
C VAL A 543 -1.53 16.31 -12.40
N ILE A 544 -0.38 16.62 -11.80
CA ILE A 544 0.47 17.75 -12.23
C ILE A 544 0.86 17.61 -13.71
N SER A 545 1.32 16.44 -14.15
CA SER A 545 1.70 16.17 -15.54
C SER A 545 0.53 16.46 -16.50
N ASP A 546 -0.66 15.99 -16.16
CA ASP A 546 -1.87 16.21 -16.95
C ASP A 546 -2.29 17.68 -16.99
N ILE A 547 -2.15 18.40 -15.87
CA ILE A 547 -2.40 19.85 -15.83
C ILE A 547 -1.43 20.58 -16.78
N LEU A 548 -0.14 20.27 -16.72
CA LEU A 548 0.86 20.90 -17.58
C LEU A 548 0.59 20.63 -19.06
N LYS A 549 0.26 19.38 -19.42
CA LYS A 549 -0.14 19.02 -20.80
C LYS A 549 -1.39 19.75 -21.25
N ASN A 550 -2.38 19.91 -20.37
CA ASN A 550 -3.59 20.67 -20.68
C ASN A 550 -3.29 22.15 -20.92
N ILE A 551 -2.48 22.78 -20.05
CA ILE A 551 -2.07 24.19 -20.22
C ILE A 551 -1.34 24.36 -21.55
N GLU A 552 -0.37 23.49 -21.86
CA GLU A 552 0.36 23.56 -23.13
C GLU A 552 -0.56 23.35 -24.34
N LYS A 553 -1.47 22.38 -24.27
CA LYS A 553 -2.39 22.04 -25.36
C LYS A 553 -3.42 23.14 -25.65
N TYR A 554 -4.04 23.71 -24.62
CA TYR A 554 -5.19 24.62 -24.78
C TYR A 554 -4.79 26.10 -24.68
N GLU A 555 -3.73 26.43 -23.95
CA GLU A 555 -3.27 27.81 -23.74
C GLU A 555 -1.95 28.11 -24.47
N GLY A 556 -1.24 27.09 -24.99
CA GLY A 556 0.03 27.25 -25.69
C GLY A 556 1.20 27.65 -24.79
N VAL A 557 1.04 27.54 -23.46
CA VAL A 557 2.05 27.95 -22.47
C VAL A 557 2.82 26.74 -21.97
N HIS A 558 4.14 26.73 -22.20
CA HIS A 558 5.04 25.73 -21.64
C HIS A 558 5.53 26.17 -20.25
N LEU A 559 4.96 25.59 -19.19
CA LEU A 559 5.23 25.99 -17.80
C LEU A 559 6.27 25.09 -17.13
N ASN A 560 7.35 25.69 -16.60
CA ASN A 560 8.34 24.98 -15.80
C ASN A 560 8.13 25.21 -14.29
N LEU A 561 7.70 24.15 -13.58
CA LEU A 561 7.41 24.18 -12.14
C LEU A 561 8.60 24.49 -11.24
N ASN A 562 9.84 24.31 -11.71
CA ASN A 562 11.03 24.66 -10.93
C ASN A 562 11.32 26.17 -10.94
N THR A 563 10.61 26.93 -11.77
CA THR A 563 10.82 28.36 -11.96
C THR A 563 9.64 29.23 -11.55
N ILE A 564 8.54 28.62 -11.07
CA ILE A 564 7.38 29.38 -10.59
C ILE A 564 7.76 30.26 -9.39
N PRO A 565 7.14 31.44 -9.23
CA PRO A 565 7.34 32.27 -8.06
C PRO A 565 6.87 31.51 -6.81
N LEU A 566 7.63 31.59 -5.72
CA LEU A 566 7.29 30.93 -4.43
C LEU A 566 6.55 31.85 -3.45
N ASN A 567 6.16 33.04 -3.94
CA ASN A 567 5.51 34.12 -3.20
C ASN A 567 4.25 34.64 -3.93
N ASP A 568 3.64 33.82 -4.79
CA ASP A 568 2.44 34.20 -5.55
C ASP A 568 1.25 34.54 -4.64
N GLU A 569 0.73 35.76 -4.78
CA GLU A 569 -0.33 36.30 -3.91
C GLU A 569 -1.66 35.56 -4.10
N LYS A 570 -2.03 35.22 -5.35
CA LYS A 570 -3.27 34.50 -5.65
C LYS A 570 -3.28 33.14 -4.95
N THR A 571 -2.17 32.43 -5.02
CA THR A 571 -1.98 31.12 -4.37
C THR A 571 -2.17 31.22 -2.86
N PHE A 572 -1.47 32.14 -2.19
CA PHE A 572 -1.58 32.26 -0.73
C PHE A 572 -2.93 32.81 -0.26
N LYS A 573 -3.60 33.65 -1.06
CA LYS A 573 -4.98 34.09 -0.81
C LYS A 573 -5.96 32.93 -0.87
N MET A 574 -5.85 32.07 -1.89
CA MET A 574 -6.65 30.86 -2.02
C MET A 574 -6.44 29.91 -0.82
N LEU A 575 -5.18 29.64 -0.47
CA LEU A 575 -4.84 28.83 0.72
C LEU A 575 -5.41 29.44 2.01
N SER A 576 -5.29 30.76 2.19
CA SER A 576 -5.81 31.48 3.36
C SER A 576 -7.34 31.46 3.45
N ASN A 577 -8.06 31.23 2.35
CA ASN A 577 -9.51 31.03 2.37
C ASN A 577 -9.91 29.57 2.72
N GLY A 578 -8.93 28.67 2.84
CA GLY A 578 -9.16 27.23 3.03
C GLY A 578 -9.72 26.56 1.78
N ASP A 579 -9.46 27.13 0.60
CA ASP A 579 -9.82 26.56 -0.70
C ASP A 579 -8.72 25.60 -1.17
N THR A 580 -8.66 24.44 -0.53
CA THR A 580 -7.56 23.47 -0.68
C THR A 580 -8.01 22.09 -1.15
N LEU A 581 -9.27 21.93 -1.60
CA LEU A 581 -9.71 20.65 -2.19
C LEU A 581 -8.87 20.35 -3.44
N GLY A 582 -8.40 19.11 -3.59
CA GLY A 582 -7.50 18.69 -4.66
C GLY A 582 -6.04 19.17 -4.52
N VAL A 583 -5.69 19.84 -3.41
CA VAL A 583 -4.32 20.26 -3.14
C VAL A 583 -3.65 19.26 -2.20
N PHE A 584 -2.60 18.61 -2.70
CA PHE A 584 -1.90 17.52 -2.00
C PHE A 584 -1.60 17.81 -0.52
N GLN A 585 -2.00 16.87 0.36
CA GLN A 585 -1.92 16.91 1.83
C GLN A 585 -2.79 17.97 2.54
N LEU A 586 -3.40 18.92 1.82
CA LEU A 586 -4.06 20.07 2.44
C LEU A 586 -5.61 19.96 2.48
N GLU A 587 -6.17 18.83 2.09
CA GLU A 587 -7.60 18.71 1.75
C GLU A 587 -8.53 18.48 2.95
N SER A 588 -8.01 17.95 4.07
CA SER A 588 -8.85 17.53 5.20
C SER A 588 -9.62 18.72 5.80
N PRO A 589 -10.86 18.54 6.29
CA PRO A 589 -11.67 19.65 6.81
C PRO A 589 -11.00 20.45 7.92
N GLY A 590 -10.27 19.76 8.81
CA GLY A 590 -9.56 20.44 9.88
C GLY A 590 -8.26 21.09 9.43
N MET A 591 -7.59 20.57 8.40
CA MET A 591 -6.47 21.27 7.75
C MET A 591 -6.97 22.54 7.05
N LYS A 592 -8.07 22.49 6.30
CA LYS A 592 -8.74 23.68 5.73
C LYS A 592 -9.00 24.76 6.78
N ASN A 593 -9.50 24.37 7.95
CA ASN A 593 -9.72 25.30 9.06
C ASN A 593 -8.40 25.84 9.64
N LEU A 594 -7.35 25.02 9.73
CA LEU A 594 -6.02 25.48 10.14
C LEU A 594 -5.50 26.55 9.18
N PHE A 595 -5.56 26.31 7.87
CA PHE A 595 -5.09 27.26 6.85
C PHE A 595 -5.81 28.61 6.91
N ARG A 596 -7.13 28.62 7.17
CA ARG A 596 -7.90 29.86 7.40
C ARG A 596 -7.40 30.69 8.57
N LYS A 597 -6.97 30.02 9.65
CA LYS A 597 -6.44 30.67 10.85
C LYS A 597 -4.97 31.06 10.69
N LEU A 598 -4.17 30.17 10.10
CA LEU A 598 -2.73 30.31 9.91
C LEU A 598 -2.36 31.39 8.89
N LYS A 599 -3.22 31.59 7.86
CA LYS A 599 -2.99 32.45 6.67
C LYS A 599 -1.54 32.31 6.18
N PRO A 600 -1.18 31.18 5.55
CA PRO A 600 0.21 30.92 5.17
C PRO A 600 0.70 32.00 4.19
N SER A 601 1.98 32.35 4.30
CA SER A 601 2.63 33.32 3.40
C SER A 601 3.97 32.82 2.85
N SER A 602 4.32 31.56 3.14
CA SER A 602 5.57 30.92 2.73
C SER A 602 5.40 29.41 2.61
N ILE A 603 6.36 28.72 2.00
CA ILE A 603 6.38 27.25 1.93
C ILE A 603 6.67 26.67 3.31
N GLU A 604 7.46 27.37 4.12
CA GLU A 604 7.77 27.02 5.50
C GLU A 604 6.50 26.95 6.36
N ASP A 605 5.53 27.84 6.14
CA ASP A 605 4.21 27.76 6.79
C ASP A 605 3.42 26.51 6.38
N ILE A 606 3.47 26.13 5.09
CA ILE A 606 2.83 24.92 4.59
C ILE A 606 3.49 23.68 5.22
N GLY A 607 4.82 23.64 5.25
CA GLY A 607 5.60 22.59 5.89
C GLY A 607 5.31 22.48 7.40
N ALA A 608 5.22 23.62 8.10
CA ALA A 608 4.90 23.69 9.52
C ALA A 608 3.47 23.21 9.80
N ALA A 609 2.48 23.59 8.96
CA ALA A 609 1.12 23.08 9.07
C ALA A 609 1.08 21.55 8.94
N ASN A 610 1.79 20.98 7.97
CA ASN A 610 1.90 19.54 7.76
C ASN A 610 2.61 18.81 8.93
N ALA A 611 3.56 19.47 9.58
CA ALA A 611 4.25 18.93 10.76
C ALA A 611 3.37 18.99 12.02
N LEU A 612 2.68 20.11 12.25
CA LEU A 612 1.91 20.38 13.47
C LEU A 612 0.52 19.74 13.49
N TYR A 613 -0.11 19.54 12.33
CA TYR A 613 -1.47 19.00 12.24
C TYR A 613 -1.51 17.47 12.42
N ARG A 614 -1.03 17.00 13.58
CA ARG A 614 -0.95 15.58 13.96
C ARG A 614 -1.33 15.40 15.44
N PRO A 615 -1.80 14.21 15.87
CA PRO A 615 -2.01 13.92 17.28
C PRO A 615 -0.71 14.12 18.09
N GLY A 616 -0.74 14.94 19.14
CA GLY A 616 0.45 15.37 19.89
C GLY A 616 0.77 16.86 19.68
N PRO A 617 1.39 17.25 18.56
CA PRO A 617 1.81 18.64 18.31
C PRO A 617 0.65 19.59 18.02
N MET A 618 -0.57 19.09 17.78
CA MET A 618 -1.76 19.92 17.57
C MET A 618 -2.01 20.93 18.71
N SER A 619 -1.59 20.62 19.95
CA SER A 619 -1.69 21.55 21.10
C SER A 619 -0.84 22.81 20.94
N GLN A 620 0.21 22.77 20.10
CA GLN A 620 1.11 23.90 19.85
C GLN A 620 0.59 24.84 18.75
N ILE A 621 -0.40 24.40 17.95
CA ILE A 621 -0.95 25.18 16.83
C ILE A 621 -1.46 26.56 17.29
N PRO A 622 -2.26 26.70 18.37
CA PRO A 622 -2.73 28.00 18.81
C PRO A 622 -1.60 28.97 19.15
N HIS A 623 -0.56 28.50 19.86
CA HIS A 623 0.63 29.29 20.19
C HIS A 623 1.42 29.69 18.95
N TYR A 624 1.63 28.77 18.01
CA TYR A 624 2.29 29.07 16.74
C TYR A 624 1.57 30.20 15.99
N ILE A 625 0.24 30.14 15.89
CA ILE A 625 -0.58 31.15 15.22
C ILE A 625 -0.53 32.48 15.97
N ALA A 626 -0.73 32.47 17.29
CA ALA A 626 -0.71 33.69 18.11
C ALA A 626 0.64 34.42 18.02
N ARG A 627 1.75 33.68 18.07
CA ARG A 627 3.10 34.23 17.93
C ARG A 627 3.37 34.76 16.53
N LYS A 628 2.91 34.07 15.48
CA LYS A 628 3.02 34.53 14.08
C LYS A 628 2.34 35.90 13.87
N PHE A 629 1.16 36.10 14.46
CA PHE A 629 0.42 37.37 14.37
C PHE A 629 0.77 38.38 15.47
N HIS A 630 1.85 38.15 16.23
CA HIS A 630 2.30 39.02 17.32
C HIS A 630 1.24 39.26 18.43
N GLN A 631 0.32 38.31 18.60
CA GLN A 631 -0.69 38.30 19.67
C GLN A 631 -0.14 37.67 20.97
N GLU A 632 0.93 36.86 20.85
CA GLU A 632 1.71 36.30 21.95
C GLU A 632 3.19 36.68 21.74
N LYS A 633 3.91 37.00 22.82
CA LYS A 633 5.35 37.28 22.75
C LYS A 633 6.10 35.99 22.38
N VAL A 634 7.04 36.09 21.44
CA VAL A 634 7.91 34.97 21.11
C VAL A 634 8.95 34.80 22.21
N GLU A 635 8.81 33.75 23.00
CA GLU A 635 9.78 33.35 24.03
C GLU A 635 10.69 32.24 23.51
N TYR A 636 11.99 32.40 23.75
CA TYR A 636 13.01 31.43 23.41
C TYR A 636 13.58 30.83 24.70
N PRO A 637 13.92 29.52 24.74
CA PRO A 637 14.53 28.92 25.93
C PRO A 637 15.90 29.54 26.31
N HIS A 638 16.60 30.08 25.32
CA HIS A 638 17.85 30.82 25.47
C HIS A 638 18.07 31.73 24.23
N ASP A 639 18.75 32.86 24.37
CA ASP A 639 19.08 33.79 23.28
C ASP A 639 19.88 33.13 22.13
N ASP A 640 20.91 32.33 22.45
CA ASP A 640 21.63 31.49 21.49
C ASP A 640 20.78 30.54 20.62
N LEU A 641 19.55 30.23 21.02
CA LEU A 641 18.64 29.38 20.25
C LEU A 641 17.72 30.18 19.32
N LYS A 642 17.77 31.51 19.39
CA LYS A 642 16.92 32.40 18.59
C LYS A 642 17.06 32.14 17.10
N ASP A 643 18.27 32.03 16.57
CA ASP A 643 18.50 31.82 15.14
C ASP A 643 17.96 30.47 14.64
N ILE A 644 17.99 29.43 15.49
CA ILE A 644 17.51 28.08 15.16
C ILE A 644 15.97 28.01 15.19
N LEU A 645 15.36 28.70 16.15
CA LEU A 645 13.91 28.61 16.42
C LEU A 645 13.12 29.79 15.84
N LYS A 646 13.77 30.78 15.21
CA LYS A 646 13.13 31.96 14.62
C LYS A 646 12.09 31.57 13.57
N SER A 647 12.41 30.60 12.71
CA SER A 647 11.50 30.13 11.65
C SER A 647 10.23 29.45 12.18
N THR A 648 10.21 29.08 13.47
CA THR A 648 9.09 28.38 14.12
C THR A 648 8.60 29.11 15.37
N TYR A 649 8.89 30.41 15.47
CA TYR A 649 8.44 31.28 16.56
C TYR A 649 8.74 30.73 17.96
N GLY A 650 9.96 30.21 18.16
CA GLY A 650 10.42 29.71 19.46
C GLY A 650 9.93 28.28 19.80
N ILE A 651 9.14 27.65 18.94
CA ILE A 651 8.61 26.28 19.15
C ILE A 651 9.54 25.28 18.46
N ILE A 652 9.97 24.23 19.16
CA ILE A 652 10.74 23.14 18.54
C ILE A 652 9.77 22.23 17.79
N ILE A 653 9.85 22.22 16.45
CA ILE A 653 8.96 21.43 15.58
C ILE A 653 9.75 20.35 14.82
N TYR A 654 10.99 20.66 14.44
CA TYR A 654 11.77 19.82 13.54
C TYR A 654 12.90 19.07 14.24
N GLN A 655 13.19 17.86 13.75
CA GLN A 655 14.30 17.04 14.20
C GLN A 655 15.65 17.72 13.95
N GLU A 656 15.77 18.45 12.85
CA GLU A 656 16.94 19.26 12.51
C GLU A 656 17.17 20.38 13.54
N GLN A 657 16.10 20.99 14.07
CA GLN A 657 16.22 22.00 15.13
C GLN A 657 16.74 21.37 16.42
N LEU A 658 16.25 20.18 16.80
CA LEU A 658 16.78 19.44 17.94
C LEU A 658 18.29 19.18 17.78
N MET A 659 18.72 18.75 16.60
CA MET A 659 20.14 18.49 16.33
C MET A 659 20.98 19.77 16.45
N GLN A 660 20.49 20.88 15.92
CA GLN A 660 21.15 22.19 16.04
C GLN A 660 21.19 22.70 17.49
N VAL A 661 20.13 22.48 18.27
CA VAL A 661 20.09 22.81 19.71
C VAL A 661 21.17 22.03 20.46
N ALA A 662 21.30 20.72 20.22
CA ALA A 662 22.33 19.90 20.85
C ALA A 662 23.75 20.32 20.45
N GLN A 663 23.97 20.67 19.19
CA GLN A 663 25.25 21.22 18.73
C GLN A 663 25.58 22.56 19.42
N LYS A 664 24.60 23.47 19.48
CA LYS A 664 24.80 24.82 20.01
C LYS A 664 25.01 24.79 21.52
N ILE A 665 24.13 24.15 22.28
CA ILE A 665 24.11 24.13 23.75
C ILE A 665 25.14 23.14 24.32
N ALA A 666 25.10 21.87 23.90
CA ALA A 666 25.97 20.83 24.46
C ALA A 666 27.30 20.66 23.73
N GLY A 667 27.49 21.30 22.57
CA GLY A 667 28.71 21.15 21.78
C GLY A 667 28.84 19.81 21.06
N PHE A 668 27.73 19.09 20.86
CA PHE A 668 27.75 17.83 20.13
C PHE A 668 28.16 18.03 18.67
N SER A 669 28.82 17.03 18.08
CA SER A 669 28.90 16.92 16.63
C SER A 669 27.49 16.74 16.06
N LEU A 670 27.24 17.15 14.82
CA LEU A 670 25.94 16.90 14.18
C LEU A 670 25.66 15.40 14.01
N ALA A 671 26.71 14.59 13.85
CA ALA A 671 26.65 13.13 13.84
C ALA A 671 26.11 12.58 15.18
N LYS A 672 26.70 13.02 16.31
CA LYS A 672 26.24 12.66 17.65
C LYS A 672 24.84 13.20 17.96
N ALA A 673 24.50 14.38 17.45
CA ALA A 673 23.18 14.95 17.60
C ALA A 673 22.09 14.13 16.89
N ASP A 674 22.40 13.47 15.75
CA ASP A 674 21.47 12.50 15.14
C ASP A 674 21.29 11.26 16.02
N ILE A 675 22.35 10.78 16.69
CA ILE A 675 22.24 9.65 17.64
C ILE A 675 21.26 9.99 18.77
N LEU A 676 21.36 11.19 19.35
CA LEU A 676 20.40 11.69 20.34
C LEU A 676 18.97 11.68 19.78
N ARG A 677 18.76 12.24 18.58
CA ARG A 677 17.45 12.22 17.91
C ARG A 677 16.90 10.80 17.74
N GLN A 678 17.73 9.82 17.41
CA GLN A 678 17.30 8.42 17.28
C GLN A 678 16.86 7.84 18.63
N ALA A 679 17.68 8.05 19.67
CA ALA A 679 17.39 7.60 21.04
C ALA A 679 16.06 8.16 21.53
N THR A 680 15.83 9.45 21.25
CA THR A 680 14.59 10.16 21.51
C THR A 680 13.41 9.54 20.75
N SER A 681 13.59 9.20 19.47
CA SER A 681 12.52 8.61 18.63
C SER A 681 12.18 7.15 19.02
N LYS A 682 13.17 6.36 19.43
CA LYS A 682 13.02 4.94 19.81
C LYS A 682 12.68 4.74 21.30
N LYS A 683 12.70 5.81 22.10
CA LYS A 683 12.48 5.77 23.56
C LYS A 683 13.39 4.79 24.29
N THR A 684 14.65 4.72 23.89
CA THR A 684 15.65 3.84 24.51
C THR A 684 16.11 4.45 25.84
N LEU A 685 15.52 4.00 26.95
CA LEU A 685 15.73 4.58 28.29
C LEU A 685 17.22 4.74 28.66
N GLY A 686 18.01 3.67 28.57
CA GLY A 686 19.43 3.73 28.95
C GLY A 686 20.28 4.66 28.08
N LEU A 687 20.01 4.74 26.78
CA LEU A 687 20.75 5.65 25.88
C LEU A 687 20.34 7.12 26.11
N MET A 688 19.08 7.38 26.44
CA MET A 688 18.60 8.73 26.75
C MET A 688 19.22 9.28 28.04
N GLU A 689 19.36 8.45 29.08
CA GLU A 689 20.00 8.83 30.35
C GLU A 689 21.48 9.19 30.14
N SER A 690 22.23 8.33 29.46
CA SER A 690 23.64 8.60 29.11
C SER A 690 23.78 9.89 28.30
N MET A 691 22.93 10.11 27.29
CA MET A 691 22.97 11.33 26.48
C MET A 691 22.59 12.59 27.26
N LYS A 692 21.73 12.47 28.29
CA LYS A 692 21.35 13.57 29.17
C LYS A 692 22.53 14.07 29.99
N GLU A 693 23.26 13.16 30.60
CA GLU A 693 24.46 13.49 31.38
C GLU A 693 25.51 14.19 30.51
N GLU A 694 25.75 13.65 29.31
CA GLU A 694 26.69 14.23 28.34
C GLU A 694 26.22 15.61 27.85
N PHE A 695 24.91 15.78 27.62
CA PHE A 695 24.34 17.06 27.21
C PHE A 695 24.55 18.13 28.28
N ILE A 696 24.24 17.81 29.54
CA ILE A 696 24.41 18.74 30.67
C ILE A 696 25.89 19.06 30.88
N SER A 697 26.77 18.05 30.85
CA SER A 697 28.22 18.26 30.96
C SER A 697 28.77 19.16 29.85
N GLY A 698 28.32 18.94 28.61
CA GLY A 698 28.68 19.77 27.46
C GLY A 698 28.17 21.21 27.59
N ALA A 699 26.95 21.39 28.09
CA ALA A 699 26.37 22.70 28.33
C ALA A 699 27.13 23.49 29.41
N LEU A 700 27.48 22.84 30.52
CA LEU A 700 28.30 23.44 31.58
C LEU A 700 29.67 23.89 31.04
N LYS A 701 30.31 23.07 30.19
CA LYS A 701 31.59 23.42 29.55
C LYS A 701 31.49 24.63 28.62
N LYS A 702 30.32 24.88 28.03
CA LYS A 702 30.05 26.05 27.18
C LYS A 702 29.58 27.29 27.97
N GLY A 703 29.45 27.18 29.29
CA GLY A 703 29.09 28.30 30.17
C GLY A 703 27.59 28.46 30.43
N TYR A 704 26.77 27.46 30.11
CA TYR A 704 25.33 27.48 30.47
C TYR A 704 25.11 27.01 31.90
N GLU A 705 24.09 27.55 32.58
CA GLU A 705 23.71 27.08 33.92
C GLU A 705 23.07 25.69 33.87
N LYS A 706 23.30 24.90 34.93
CA LYS A 706 22.76 23.53 35.04
C LYS A 706 21.24 23.48 34.89
N ASN A 707 20.53 24.36 35.61
CA ASN A 707 19.06 24.42 35.58
C ASN A 707 18.53 24.72 34.17
N GLN A 708 19.24 25.56 33.42
CA GLN A 708 18.86 25.92 32.05
C GLN A 708 19.12 24.76 31.09
N ALA A 709 20.25 24.06 31.22
CA ALA A 709 20.55 22.87 30.44
C ALA A 709 19.52 21.75 30.68
N GLU A 710 19.13 21.52 31.94
CA GLU A 710 18.09 20.56 32.32
C GLU A 710 16.72 20.94 31.75
N TYR A 711 16.35 22.23 31.81
CA TYR A 711 15.11 22.72 31.21
C TYR A 711 15.07 22.49 29.69
N ILE A 712 16.14 22.84 28.98
CA ILE A 712 16.24 22.64 27.53
C ILE A 712 16.18 21.14 27.18
N PHE A 713 16.87 20.29 27.93
CA PHE A 713 16.80 18.84 27.72
C PHE A 713 15.39 18.29 28.00
N GLY A 714 14.69 18.79 29.02
CA GLY A 714 13.29 18.43 29.29
C GLY A 714 12.33 18.83 28.15
N LEU A 715 12.63 19.90 27.41
CA LEU A 715 11.90 20.23 26.17
C LEU A 715 12.18 19.22 25.04
N ILE A 716 13.42 18.74 24.93
CA ILE A 716 13.81 17.69 23.98
C ILE A 716 13.09 16.36 24.29
N GLU A 717 12.99 15.97 25.56
CA GLU A 717 12.26 14.78 25.99
C GLU A 717 10.77 14.88 25.64
N LYS A 718 10.14 16.04 25.85
CA LYS A 718 8.74 16.27 25.47
C LYS A 718 8.54 16.27 23.95
N PHE A 719 9.53 16.78 23.20
CA PHE A 719 9.53 16.81 21.74
C PHE A 719 9.57 15.41 21.10
N ALA A 720 10.09 14.42 21.83
CA ALA A 720 10.26 13.04 21.37
C ALA A 720 9.01 12.43 20.74
N ASP A 721 7.85 12.76 21.29
CA ASP A 721 6.58 12.18 20.88
C ASP A 721 6.06 12.71 19.54
N TYR A 722 6.58 13.84 19.05
CA TYR A 722 6.00 14.54 17.90
C TYR A 722 6.98 15.15 16.90
N GLY A 723 8.29 15.02 17.11
CA GLY A 723 9.29 15.64 16.25
C GLY A 723 9.22 15.20 14.78
N PHE A 724 9.24 16.18 13.87
CA PHE A 724 9.06 15.94 12.44
C PHE A 724 10.32 16.22 11.61
N ASN A 725 10.51 15.55 10.47
CA ASN A 725 11.64 15.80 9.59
C ASN A 725 11.40 17.04 8.70
N LYS A 726 12.22 18.08 8.86
CA LYS A 726 12.08 19.34 8.10
C LYS A 726 12.26 19.11 6.60
N ALA A 727 13.27 18.32 6.22
CA ALA A 727 13.56 18.05 4.81
C ALA A 727 12.35 17.47 4.05
N HIS A 728 11.71 16.45 4.61
CA HIS A 728 10.47 15.87 4.08
C HIS A 728 9.29 16.85 4.12
N ALA A 729 9.13 17.62 5.21
CA ALA A 729 8.05 18.61 5.34
C ALA A 729 8.09 19.67 4.24
N ILE A 730 9.28 20.23 3.98
CA ILE A 730 9.49 21.27 2.96
C ILE A 730 9.34 20.70 1.56
N ALA A 731 9.90 19.50 1.29
CA ALA A 731 9.79 18.89 -0.03
C ALA A 731 8.33 18.60 -0.41
N TYR A 732 7.53 18.05 0.50
CA TYR A 732 6.12 17.80 0.24
C TYR A 732 5.28 19.09 0.27
N GLY A 733 5.67 20.05 1.10
CA GLY A 733 5.11 21.41 1.07
C GLY A 733 5.29 22.09 -0.29
N LEU A 734 6.40 21.83 -1.00
CA LEU A 734 6.61 22.35 -2.36
C LEU A 734 5.62 21.72 -3.37
N ILE A 735 5.35 20.41 -3.32
CA ILE A 735 4.33 19.79 -4.17
C ILE A 735 2.96 20.40 -3.88
N GLY A 736 2.61 20.53 -2.59
CA GLY A 736 1.37 21.19 -2.17
C GLY A 736 1.26 22.62 -2.70
N TYR A 737 2.35 23.39 -2.64
CA TYR A 737 2.43 24.73 -3.20
C TYR A 737 2.27 24.74 -4.73
N GLN A 738 2.95 23.84 -5.45
CA GLN A 738 2.84 23.73 -6.91
C GLN A 738 1.41 23.43 -7.36
N LEU A 739 0.72 22.49 -6.72
CA LEU A 739 -0.69 22.23 -7.00
C LEU A 739 -1.58 23.42 -6.64
N ALA A 740 -1.32 24.08 -5.51
CA ALA A 740 -2.07 25.28 -5.14
C ALA A 740 -1.88 26.42 -6.16
N TYR A 741 -0.66 26.58 -6.68
CA TYR A 741 -0.34 27.56 -7.73
C TYR A 741 -1.08 27.25 -9.02
N LEU A 742 -1.07 25.97 -9.45
CA LEU A 742 -1.80 25.53 -10.64
C LEU A 742 -3.31 25.72 -10.48
N LYS A 743 -3.89 25.42 -9.32
CA LYS A 743 -5.30 25.67 -9.03
C LYS A 743 -5.65 27.16 -9.09
N ALA A 744 -4.85 28.00 -8.45
CA ALA A 744 -5.11 29.43 -8.34
C ALA A 744 -4.97 30.18 -9.68
N ASN A 745 -4.08 29.72 -10.56
CA ASN A 745 -3.75 30.41 -11.81
C ASN A 745 -4.34 29.74 -13.06
N TYR A 746 -4.54 28.42 -13.04
CA TYR A 746 -5.04 27.62 -14.17
C TYR A 746 -6.19 26.68 -13.73
N PRO A 747 -7.28 27.20 -13.14
CA PRO A 747 -8.34 26.38 -12.54
C PRO A 747 -9.01 25.42 -13.54
N LEU A 748 -9.20 25.83 -14.79
CA LEU A 748 -9.84 25.00 -15.82
C LEU A 748 -9.02 23.74 -16.14
N SER A 749 -7.73 23.92 -16.41
CA SER A 749 -6.77 22.82 -16.61
C SER A 749 -6.62 21.95 -15.36
N PHE A 750 -6.63 22.57 -14.17
CA PHE A 750 -6.61 21.87 -12.87
C PHE A 750 -7.82 20.94 -12.69
N TYR A 751 -9.04 21.45 -12.84
CA TYR A 751 -10.25 20.64 -12.65
C TYR A 751 -10.41 19.58 -13.74
N GLY A 752 -10.00 19.86 -14.98
CA GLY A 752 -9.99 18.87 -16.06
C GLY A 752 -9.09 17.68 -15.73
N ALA A 753 -7.88 17.93 -15.23
CA ALA A 753 -6.94 16.88 -14.86
C ALA A 753 -7.40 16.08 -13.62
N ILE A 754 -7.83 16.76 -12.56
CA ILE A 754 -8.20 16.09 -11.30
C ILE A 754 -9.46 15.24 -11.45
N LEU A 755 -10.46 15.71 -12.20
CA LEU A 755 -11.67 14.92 -12.50
C LEU A 755 -11.35 13.68 -13.33
N SER A 756 -10.38 13.78 -14.24
CA SER A 756 -9.93 12.64 -15.05
C SER A 756 -9.21 11.59 -14.20
N ASN A 757 -8.39 12.02 -13.26
CA ASN A 757 -7.66 11.12 -12.35
C ASN A 757 -8.60 10.47 -11.30
N GLU A 758 -9.67 11.17 -10.89
CA GLU A 758 -10.64 10.69 -9.89
C GLU A 758 -11.95 10.16 -10.51
N GLN A 759 -11.96 9.84 -11.81
CA GLN A 759 -13.17 9.47 -12.55
C GLN A 759 -13.91 8.23 -12.02
N ASN A 760 -13.20 7.35 -11.29
CA ASN A 760 -13.74 6.14 -10.67
C ASN A 760 -14.38 6.38 -9.28
N SER A 761 -14.23 7.57 -8.69
CA SER A 761 -14.78 7.91 -7.37
C SER A 761 -16.00 8.81 -7.50
N ASP A 762 -17.19 8.26 -7.29
CA ASP A 762 -18.45 9.04 -7.36
C ASP A 762 -18.49 10.19 -6.34
N VAL A 763 -17.93 9.96 -5.14
CA VAL A 763 -17.86 10.96 -4.07
C VAL A 763 -16.94 12.12 -4.47
N HIS A 764 -15.72 11.83 -4.91
CA HIS A 764 -14.75 12.86 -5.28
C HIS A 764 -15.19 13.64 -6.52
N LYS A 765 -15.73 12.96 -7.56
CA LYS A 765 -16.31 13.63 -8.73
C LYS A 765 -17.35 14.67 -8.31
N MET A 766 -18.28 14.30 -7.42
CA MET A 766 -19.32 15.22 -6.96
C MET A 766 -18.73 16.47 -6.27
N GLU A 767 -17.74 16.28 -5.39
CA GLU A 767 -17.08 17.38 -4.67
C GLU A 767 -16.33 18.32 -5.62
N TYR A 768 -15.55 17.77 -6.56
CA TYR A 768 -14.81 18.56 -7.54
C TYR A 768 -15.72 19.30 -8.53
N ILE A 769 -16.80 18.67 -8.99
CA ILE A 769 -17.80 19.33 -9.85
C ILE A 769 -18.47 20.49 -9.11
N ALA A 770 -18.81 20.31 -7.83
CA ALA A 770 -19.39 21.38 -7.02
C ALA A 770 -18.41 22.54 -6.81
N GLU A 771 -17.11 22.25 -6.68
CA GLU A 771 -16.09 23.28 -6.54
C GLU A 771 -15.77 23.99 -7.86
N ALA A 772 -15.67 23.27 -8.98
CA ALA A 772 -15.45 23.82 -10.32
C ALA A 772 -16.54 24.86 -10.69
N LYS A 773 -17.79 24.63 -10.27
CA LYS A 773 -18.89 25.61 -10.43
C LYS A 773 -18.61 26.95 -9.74
N LYS A 774 -17.90 26.97 -8.60
CA LYS A 774 -17.50 28.22 -7.92
C LYS A 774 -16.48 29.01 -8.73
N TYR A 775 -15.70 28.32 -9.56
CA TYR A 775 -14.78 28.89 -10.54
C TYR A 775 -15.44 29.19 -11.89
N GLN A 776 -16.79 29.14 -11.96
CA GLN A 776 -17.58 29.36 -13.17
C GLN A 776 -17.32 28.35 -14.30
N ILE A 777 -16.79 27.17 -13.96
CA ILE A 777 -16.54 26.09 -14.91
C ILE A 777 -17.75 25.16 -14.92
N ARG A 778 -18.37 24.96 -16.08
CA ARG A 778 -19.48 24.01 -16.25
C ARG A 778 -18.95 22.67 -16.72
N ILE A 779 -19.66 21.62 -16.34
CA ILE A 779 -19.40 20.27 -16.82
C ILE A 779 -20.48 19.94 -17.86
N LEU A 780 -20.06 19.84 -19.12
CA LEU A 780 -20.92 19.49 -20.24
C LEU A 780 -21.20 17.98 -20.24
N PRO A 781 -22.39 17.53 -20.69
CA PRO A 781 -22.71 16.12 -20.83
C PRO A 781 -21.72 15.39 -21.74
N PRO A 782 -21.57 14.05 -21.57
CA PRO A 782 -20.78 13.26 -22.50
C PRO A 782 -21.40 13.34 -23.91
N SER A 783 -20.57 13.15 -24.92
CA SER A 783 -20.98 13.06 -26.33
C SER A 783 -20.20 11.94 -26.99
N ILE A 784 -20.89 11.07 -27.72
CA ILE A 784 -20.23 9.97 -28.43
C ILE A 784 -19.25 10.48 -29.49
N ASN A 785 -19.56 11.63 -30.10
CA ASN A 785 -18.70 12.24 -31.11
C ASN A 785 -17.54 13.05 -30.56
N TYR A 786 -17.66 13.71 -29.40
CA TYR A 786 -16.67 14.71 -28.98
C TYR A 786 -15.96 14.41 -27.64
N SER A 787 -16.48 13.49 -26.84
CA SER A 787 -15.83 13.08 -25.58
C SER A 787 -14.62 12.18 -25.82
N GLU A 788 -13.72 12.17 -24.84
CA GLU A 788 -12.48 11.38 -24.80
C GLU A 788 -12.42 10.51 -23.53
N HIS A 789 -11.29 9.85 -23.28
CA HIS A 789 -11.04 9.10 -22.04
C HIS A 789 -10.81 9.99 -20.81
N TYR A 790 -10.65 11.29 -20.99
CA TYR A 790 -10.45 12.30 -19.95
C TYR A 790 -11.47 13.42 -20.10
N PHE A 791 -11.63 14.22 -19.04
CA PHE A 791 -12.45 15.44 -19.06
C PHE A 791 -11.79 16.48 -19.96
N LYS A 792 -12.40 16.73 -21.11
CA LYS A 792 -11.82 17.54 -22.19
C LYS A 792 -12.24 19.01 -22.06
N GLN A 793 -11.29 19.94 -22.14
CA GLN A 793 -11.58 21.37 -22.16
C GLN A 793 -12.25 21.77 -23.49
N VAL A 794 -13.37 22.48 -23.40
CA VAL A 794 -14.13 23.01 -24.53
C VAL A 794 -14.67 24.38 -24.15
N GLU A 795 -14.21 25.44 -24.83
CA GLU A 795 -14.79 26.80 -24.72
C GLU A 795 -14.96 27.32 -23.28
N GLY A 796 -13.98 27.10 -22.39
CA GLY A 796 -14.04 27.54 -20.99
C GLY A 796 -14.70 26.55 -20.03
N ASP A 797 -15.25 25.44 -20.55
CA ASP A 797 -15.91 24.38 -19.80
C ASP A 797 -15.20 23.02 -19.95
N LEU A 798 -15.71 22.00 -19.26
CA LEU A 798 -15.19 20.63 -19.31
C LEU A 798 -16.25 19.66 -19.82
N ARG A 799 -15.94 18.90 -20.87
CA ARG A 799 -16.79 17.82 -21.39
C ARG A 799 -16.51 16.51 -20.65
N PHE A 800 -17.58 15.83 -20.24
CA PHE A 800 -17.51 14.59 -19.49
C PHE A 800 -16.77 13.48 -20.26
N SER A 801 -15.92 12.72 -19.54
CA SER A 801 -15.17 11.58 -20.08
C SER A 801 -16.08 10.39 -20.40
N LEU A 802 -15.83 9.68 -21.51
CA LEU A 802 -16.53 8.42 -21.81
C LEU A 802 -16.15 7.31 -20.82
N LEU A 803 -14.89 7.27 -20.36
CA LEU A 803 -14.44 6.28 -19.38
C LEU A 803 -14.96 6.55 -17.96
N ALA A 804 -15.40 7.78 -17.68
CA ALA A 804 -16.04 8.11 -16.40
C ALA A 804 -17.48 7.56 -16.29
N ILE A 805 -18.04 7.03 -17.38
CA ILE A 805 -19.37 6.41 -17.43
C ILE A 805 -19.25 4.94 -16.96
N LYS A 806 -20.12 4.53 -16.02
CA LYS A 806 -20.14 3.15 -15.55
C LYS A 806 -20.39 2.18 -16.70
N ASN A 807 -19.75 1.01 -16.62
CA ASN A 807 -19.82 -0.05 -17.64
C ASN A 807 -19.16 0.28 -18.99
N VAL A 808 -18.54 1.45 -19.16
CA VAL A 808 -17.67 1.74 -20.30
C VAL A 808 -16.24 1.30 -19.97
N GLY A 809 -15.78 0.21 -20.57
CA GLY A 809 -14.40 -0.27 -20.40
C GLY A 809 -13.43 0.37 -21.39
N GLN A 810 -12.13 0.34 -21.06
CA GLN A 810 -11.04 0.84 -21.92
C GLN A 810 -11.13 0.30 -23.36
N ALA A 811 -11.37 -1.01 -23.48
CA ALA A 811 -11.44 -1.68 -24.78
C ALA A 811 -12.62 -1.19 -25.64
N GLY A 812 -13.77 -0.92 -25.03
CA GLY A 812 -14.94 -0.37 -25.72
C GLY A 812 -14.72 1.08 -26.15
N TYR A 813 -14.14 1.91 -25.26
CA TYR A 813 -13.75 3.28 -25.60
C TYR A 813 -12.78 3.35 -26.78
N LEU A 814 -11.70 2.56 -26.75
CA LEU A 814 -10.71 2.54 -27.83
C LEU A 814 -11.35 2.18 -29.17
N ALA A 815 -12.26 1.20 -29.18
CA ALA A 815 -13.00 0.82 -30.39
C ALA A 815 -13.87 1.97 -30.93
N ILE A 816 -14.52 2.75 -30.07
CA ILE A 816 -15.31 3.93 -30.47
C ILE A 816 -14.40 4.99 -31.11
N VAL A 817 -13.27 5.31 -30.47
CA VAL A 817 -12.35 6.34 -30.97
C VAL A 817 -11.70 5.93 -32.28
N GLU A 818 -11.23 4.68 -32.38
CA GLU A 818 -10.62 4.15 -33.60
C GLU A 818 -11.61 4.21 -34.77
N GLU A 819 -12.86 3.84 -34.55
CA GLU A 819 -13.91 3.92 -35.56
C GLU A 819 -14.17 5.36 -36.00
N ARG A 820 -14.30 6.29 -35.04
CA ARG A 820 -14.51 7.72 -35.29
C ARG A 820 -13.35 8.35 -36.08
N GLN A 821 -12.12 7.92 -35.80
CA GLN A 821 -10.93 8.39 -36.51
C GLN A 821 -10.86 7.86 -37.95
N LYS A 822 -11.26 6.60 -38.17
CA LYS A 822 -11.24 5.97 -39.50
C LYS A 822 -12.37 6.46 -40.40
N ASN A 823 -13.60 6.54 -39.87
CA ASN A 823 -14.82 6.71 -40.67
C ASN A 823 -15.59 8.02 -40.37
N GLY A 824 -14.98 8.93 -39.61
CA GLY A 824 -15.58 10.22 -39.23
C GLY A 824 -16.61 10.13 -38.10
N LEU A 825 -17.28 11.25 -37.83
CA LEU A 825 -18.29 11.35 -36.78
C LEU A 825 -19.53 10.49 -37.07
N PHE A 826 -20.14 9.96 -36.01
CA PHE A 826 -21.41 9.24 -36.06
C PHE A 826 -22.54 10.21 -36.34
N LYS A 827 -23.41 9.86 -37.30
CA LYS A 827 -24.54 10.69 -37.72
C LYS A 827 -25.76 10.55 -36.82
N ASP A 828 -26.04 9.32 -36.41
CA ASP A 828 -27.17 8.95 -35.57
C ASP A 828 -26.89 7.63 -34.82
N ILE A 829 -27.88 7.16 -34.05
CA ILE A 829 -27.76 5.91 -33.29
C ILE A 829 -27.62 4.68 -34.19
N PHE A 830 -28.24 4.68 -35.37
CA PHE A 830 -28.23 3.55 -36.31
C PHE A 830 -26.87 3.42 -37.00
N ASP A 831 -26.28 4.55 -37.39
CA ASP A 831 -24.91 4.66 -37.89
C ASP A 831 -23.91 4.21 -36.82
N PHE A 832 -24.14 4.55 -35.55
CA PHE A 832 -23.31 4.06 -34.45
C PHE A 832 -23.38 2.54 -34.30
N VAL A 833 -24.57 1.96 -34.14
CA VAL A 833 -24.69 0.51 -33.88
C VAL A 833 -24.25 -0.34 -35.07
N SER A 834 -24.49 0.10 -36.31
CA SER A 834 -24.05 -0.61 -37.52
C SER A 834 -22.54 -0.64 -37.64
N ARG A 835 -21.85 0.49 -37.41
CA ARG A 835 -20.39 0.57 -37.43
C ARG A 835 -19.72 -0.15 -36.25
N MET A 836 -20.43 -0.28 -35.13
CA MET A 836 -19.89 -0.88 -33.92
C MET A 836 -20.28 -2.35 -33.73
N GLU A 837 -21.07 -2.92 -34.63
CA GLU A 837 -21.47 -4.33 -34.57
C GLU A 837 -20.25 -5.26 -34.60
N GLY A 838 -20.28 -6.32 -33.76
CA GLY A 838 -19.19 -7.28 -33.65
C GLY A 838 -17.92 -6.75 -32.99
N LYS A 839 -17.89 -5.47 -32.57
CA LYS A 839 -16.81 -4.88 -31.79
C LYS A 839 -17.03 -5.10 -30.28
N LYS A 840 -16.07 -4.69 -29.47
CA LYS A 840 -16.06 -4.84 -28.00
C LYS A 840 -17.06 -3.94 -27.26
N ILE A 841 -18.30 -3.81 -27.75
CA ILE A 841 -19.41 -3.10 -27.10
C ILE A 841 -20.44 -4.11 -26.59
N THR A 842 -20.79 -4.03 -25.31
CA THR A 842 -21.83 -4.87 -24.69
C THR A 842 -23.15 -4.10 -24.57
N SER A 843 -24.27 -4.81 -24.44
CA SER A 843 -25.59 -4.19 -24.24
C SER A 843 -25.61 -3.29 -23.00
N LEU A 844 -24.96 -3.72 -21.92
CA LEU A 844 -24.85 -2.92 -20.68
C LEU A 844 -24.07 -1.62 -20.89
N MET A 845 -23.02 -1.65 -21.73
CA MET A 845 -22.27 -0.46 -22.11
C MET A 845 -23.14 0.50 -22.93
N LEU A 846 -23.90 -0.01 -23.89
CA LEU A 846 -24.80 0.78 -24.72
C LEU A 846 -25.91 1.45 -23.89
N GLU A 847 -26.54 0.69 -22.99
CA GLU A 847 -27.51 1.24 -22.03
C GLU A 847 -26.92 2.36 -21.18
N SER A 848 -25.69 2.17 -20.69
CA SER A 848 -25.02 3.16 -19.85
C SER A 848 -24.65 4.42 -20.62
N LEU A 849 -24.27 4.31 -21.90
CA LEU A 849 -24.03 5.46 -22.80
C LEU A 849 -25.32 6.25 -23.06
N ILE A 850 -26.45 5.56 -23.25
CA ILE A 850 -27.78 6.18 -23.39
C ILE A 850 -28.16 6.88 -22.09
N ASP A 851 -28.11 6.17 -20.95
CA ASP A 851 -28.47 6.71 -19.63
C ASP A 851 -27.61 7.92 -19.25
N ALA A 852 -26.33 7.92 -19.64
CA ALA A 852 -25.38 9.02 -19.46
C ALA A 852 -25.67 10.24 -20.35
N GLY A 853 -26.40 10.06 -21.45
CA GLY A 853 -26.70 11.11 -22.44
C GLY A 853 -25.67 11.28 -23.53
N ALA A 854 -24.81 10.29 -23.77
CA ALA A 854 -23.79 10.37 -24.82
C ALA A 854 -24.39 10.51 -26.24
N PHE A 855 -25.64 10.09 -26.42
CA PHE A 855 -26.38 10.16 -27.67
C PHE A 855 -27.42 11.29 -27.73
N ASP A 856 -27.49 12.16 -26.72
CA ASP A 856 -28.45 13.27 -26.68
C ASP A 856 -28.28 14.22 -27.89
N GLU A 857 -27.09 14.25 -28.51
CA GLU A 857 -26.77 15.04 -29.71
C GLU A 857 -27.53 14.60 -30.97
N PHE A 858 -28.14 13.40 -30.98
CA PHE A 858 -28.93 12.89 -32.11
C PHE A 858 -30.41 13.29 -32.04
N GLY A 859 -30.84 14.06 -31.04
CA GLY A 859 -32.20 14.62 -30.95
C GLY A 859 -33.30 13.64 -30.50
N LEU A 860 -32.96 12.37 -30.24
CA LEU A 860 -33.86 11.38 -29.66
C LEU A 860 -33.77 11.39 -28.12
N ASN A 861 -34.91 11.22 -27.44
CA ASN A 861 -34.91 11.14 -25.97
C ASN A 861 -34.42 9.76 -25.48
N ARG A 862 -33.86 9.71 -24.26
CA ARG A 862 -33.18 8.51 -23.74
C ARG A 862 -34.16 7.36 -23.52
N ALA A 863 -35.39 7.67 -23.10
CA ALA A 863 -36.45 6.67 -22.91
C ALA A 863 -36.82 5.96 -24.23
N THR A 864 -36.89 6.71 -25.33
CA THR A 864 -37.17 6.18 -26.68
C THR A 864 -36.03 5.29 -27.16
N LEU A 865 -34.78 5.73 -26.99
CA LEU A 865 -33.62 4.92 -27.37
C LEU A 865 -33.58 3.60 -26.59
N LYS A 866 -33.86 3.64 -25.29
CA LYS A 866 -33.82 2.45 -24.42
C LYS A 866 -34.96 1.46 -24.70
N ALA A 867 -36.17 1.96 -24.92
CA ALA A 867 -37.32 1.12 -25.25
C ALA A 867 -37.18 0.41 -26.60
N ASN A 868 -36.40 0.98 -27.53
CA ASN A 868 -36.18 0.43 -28.85
C ASN A 868 -34.78 -0.18 -29.02
N LEU A 869 -34.03 -0.42 -27.94
CA LEU A 869 -32.64 -0.88 -28.02
C LEU A 869 -32.49 -2.16 -28.84
N GLU A 870 -33.39 -3.13 -28.62
CA GLU A 870 -33.40 -4.41 -29.34
C GLU A 870 -33.59 -4.19 -30.85
N LYS A 871 -34.59 -3.40 -31.25
CA LYS A 871 -34.85 -3.05 -32.67
C LYS A 871 -33.67 -2.33 -33.31
N ILE A 872 -33.04 -1.41 -32.56
CA ILE A 872 -31.87 -0.67 -33.02
C ILE A 872 -30.68 -1.62 -33.25
N THR A 873 -30.43 -2.55 -32.32
CA THR A 873 -29.35 -3.55 -32.47
C THR A 873 -29.64 -4.57 -33.57
N GLU A 874 -30.89 -4.99 -33.76
CA GLU A 874 -31.28 -5.91 -34.82
C GLU A 874 -31.10 -5.28 -36.20
N TYR A 875 -31.39 -3.98 -36.34
CA TYR A 875 -31.13 -3.24 -37.58
C TYR A 875 -29.65 -3.26 -37.98
N ALA A 876 -28.71 -3.15 -37.02
CA ALA A 876 -27.28 -3.24 -37.31
C ALA A 876 -26.95 -4.57 -38.01
N HIS A 877 -27.46 -5.67 -37.45
CA HIS A 877 -27.27 -7.02 -37.97
C HIS A 877 -27.84 -7.19 -39.37
N LEU A 878 -29.08 -6.75 -39.58
CA LEU A 878 -29.74 -6.82 -40.89
C LEU A 878 -29.05 -5.97 -41.95
N LYS A 879 -28.59 -4.77 -41.58
CA LYS A 879 -27.85 -3.89 -42.47
C LYS A 879 -26.53 -4.51 -42.92
N ASN A 880 -25.75 -5.04 -41.98
CA ASN A 880 -24.42 -5.58 -42.28
C ASN A 880 -24.46 -6.95 -42.97
N MET A 881 -25.48 -7.80 -42.69
CA MET A 881 -25.60 -9.11 -43.33
C MET A 881 -26.36 -9.09 -44.65
N ILE A 882 -27.45 -8.31 -44.74
CA ILE A 882 -28.43 -8.38 -45.83
C ILE A 882 -28.47 -7.08 -46.64
N GLY A 883 -27.88 -5.99 -46.16
CA GLY A 883 -27.83 -4.70 -46.88
C GLY A 883 -29.12 -3.89 -46.78
N ILE A 884 -29.92 -4.09 -45.73
CA ILE A 884 -31.13 -3.28 -45.48
C ILE A 884 -30.73 -1.91 -44.93
N ASP A 885 -30.97 -0.85 -45.70
CA ASP A 885 -30.61 0.53 -45.33
C ASP A 885 -31.75 1.35 -44.70
N GLU A 886 -32.97 0.80 -44.64
CA GLU A 886 -34.12 1.51 -44.06
C GLU A 886 -34.16 1.36 -42.53
N PRO A 887 -34.03 2.46 -41.76
CA PRO A 887 -34.06 2.38 -40.30
C PRO A 887 -35.45 2.03 -39.77
N PRO A 888 -35.55 1.24 -38.69
CA PRO A 888 -36.82 0.84 -38.12
C PRO A 888 -37.58 2.03 -37.51
N ILE A 889 -38.91 1.96 -37.58
CA ILE A 889 -39.78 2.94 -36.91
C ILE A 889 -39.67 2.73 -35.39
N LEU A 890 -39.22 3.77 -34.69
CA LEU A 890 -39.06 3.76 -33.24
C LEU A 890 -40.38 4.09 -32.54
N GLU A 891 -40.66 3.38 -31.45
CA GLU A 891 -41.75 3.72 -30.54
C GLU A 891 -41.35 4.94 -29.69
N ILE A 892 -42.05 6.06 -29.89
CA ILE A 892 -41.78 7.30 -29.15
C ILE A 892 -42.32 7.21 -27.73
N ILE A 893 -41.42 7.16 -26.76
CA ILE A 893 -41.75 7.13 -25.33
C ILE A 893 -41.63 8.54 -24.75
N LYS A 894 -42.65 8.98 -24.00
CA LYS A 894 -42.59 10.22 -23.23
C LYS A 894 -41.66 10.05 -22.04
N GLU A 895 -40.60 10.84 -21.98
CA GLU A 895 -39.58 10.74 -20.93
C GLU A 895 -40.08 11.27 -19.58
N ASN A 896 -39.93 10.45 -18.52
CA ASN A 896 -40.11 10.91 -17.15
C ASN A 896 -38.79 11.51 -16.64
N LYS A 897 -38.80 12.82 -16.38
CA LYS A 897 -37.60 13.56 -15.95
C LYS A 897 -36.99 13.04 -14.64
N MET A 898 -37.78 12.53 -13.69
CA MET A 898 -37.22 11.95 -12.45
C MET A 898 -36.46 10.65 -12.75
N VAL A 899 -37.06 9.77 -13.54
CA VAL A 899 -36.44 8.50 -13.96
C VAL A 899 -35.16 8.79 -14.75
N ARG A 900 -35.17 9.80 -15.64
CA ARG A 900 -33.96 10.24 -16.34
C ARG A 900 -32.84 10.65 -15.39
N LEU A 901 -33.13 11.44 -14.36
CA LEU A 901 -32.11 11.89 -13.40
C LEU A 901 -31.55 10.72 -12.58
N GLU A 902 -32.39 9.74 -12.20
CA GLU A 902 -31.95 8.54 -11.50
C GLU A 902 -31.04 7.66 -12.37
N LEU A 903 -31.41 7.45 -13.64
CA LEU A 903 -30.60 6.72 -14.61
C LEU A 903 -29.28 7.45 -14.91
N GLU A 904 -29.32 8.78 -15.04
CA GLU A 904 -28.13 9.61 -15.20
C GLU A 904 -27.17 9.44 -14.01
N LYS A 905 -27.66 9.48 -12.77
CA LYS A 905 -26.82 9.21 -11.59
C LYS A 905 -26.32 7.77 -11.56
N LYS A 906 -27.13 6.80 -12.00
CA LYS A 906 -26.70 5.40 -12.07
C LYS A 906 -25.53 5.24 -13.05
N ALA A 907 -25.57 5.92 -14.20
CA ALA A 907 -24.54 5.84 -15.24
C ALA A 907 -23.30 6.71 -14.95
N LEU A 908 -23.49 7.96 -14.51
CA LEU A 908 -22.40 8.93 -14.30
C LEU A 908 -21.84 8.94 -12.87
N GLY A 909 -22.62 8.43 -11.91
CA GLY A 909 -22.34 8.54 -10.47
C GLY A 909 -22.82 9.86 -9.84
N VAL A 910 -23.17 10.86 -10.66
CA VAL A 910 -23.55 12.22 -10.23
C VAL A 910 -24.77 12.71 -11.01
N TYR A 911 -25.52 13.64 -10.45
CA TYR A 911 -26.55 14.37 -11.18
C TYR A 911 -25.90 15.53 -11.94
N LEU A 912 -25.80 15.42 -13.26
CA LEU A 912 -25.08 16.39 -14.09
C LEU A 912 -26.01 17.49 -14.59
N THR A 913 -27.18 17.10 -15.11
CA THR A 913 -28.15 18.02 -15.72
C THR A 913 -28.92 18.83 -14.68
N GLN A 914 -29.54 18.16 -13.71
CA GLN A 914 -30.27 18.80 -12.62
C GLN A 914 -30.34 17.89 -11.39
N HIS A 915 -30.20 18.44 -10.19
CA HIS A 915 -30.43 17.66 -8.97
C HIS A 915 -31.93 17.38 -8.80
N PRO A 916 -32.36 16.16 -8.36
CA PRO A 916 -33.78 15.85 -8.18
C PRO A 916 -34.49 16.85 -7.25
N LEU A 917 -33.85 17.26 -6.15
CA LEU A 917 -34.41 18.26 -5.23
C LEU A 917 -34.63 19.62 -5.91
N ALA A 918 -33.70 20.07 -6.77
CA ALA A 918 -33.86 21.30 -7.52
C ALA A 918 -35.06 21.23 -8.48
N TYR A 919 -35.26 20.06 -9.12
CA TYR A 919 -36.42 19.82 -9.97
C TYR A 919 -37.73 19.76 -9.17
N MET A 920 -37.74 19.15 -7.99
CA MET A 920 -38.91 19.18 -7.09
C MET A 920 -39.24 20.59 -6.64
N LYS A 921 -38.22 21.39 -6.24
CA LYS A 921 -38.39 22.79 -5.84
C LYS A 921 -39.11 23.62 -6.91
N GLN A 922 -38.81 23.39 -8.20
CA GLN A 922 -39.47 24.09 -9.32
C GLN A 922 -40.96 23.75 -9.46
N LYS A 923 -41.41 22.60 -8.93
CA LYS A 923 -42.82 22.18 -8.98
C LYS A 923 -43.62 22.60 -7.75
N ILE A 924 -42.96 23.07 -6.70
CA ILE A 924 -43.61 23.52 -5.48
C ILE A 924 -44.04 24.98 -5.68
N ASN A 925 -45.32 25.28 -5.50
CA ASN A 925 -45.90 26.62 -5.68
C ASN A 925 -45.58 27.60 -4.53
N GLN A 926 -44.61 27.26 -3.69
CA GLN A 926 -44.24 28.01 -2.49
C GLN A 926 -42.73 28.30 -2.51
N PRO A 927 -42.28 29.45 -1.99
CA PRO A 927 -40.86 29.80 -1.99
C PRO A 927 -40.08 28.83 -1.09
N ILE A 928 -39.17 28.07 -1.70
CA ILE A 928 -38.20 27.21 -1.02
C ILE A 928 -36.82 27.89 -1.08
N LEU A 929 -36.22 28.12 0.08
CA LEU A 929 -34.86 28.65 0.18
C LEU A 929 -33.83 27.55 -0.09
N ALA A 930 -32.78 27.91 -0.83
CA ALA A 930 -31.60 27.06 -0.99
C ALA A 930 -30.75 27.09 0.28
N VAL A 931 -30.14 25.96 0.63
CA VAL A 931 -29.28 25.83 1.83
C VAL A 931 -28.13 26.83 1.82
N ALA A 932 -27.52 27.09 0.65
CA ALA A 932 -26.46 28.08 0.49
C ALA A 932 -26.82 29.48 0.99
N ASN A 933 -28.11 29.86 0.91
CA ASN A 933 -28.56 31.21 1.25
C ASN A 933 -28.98 31.33 2.73
N LEU A 934 -29.01 30.23 3.49
CA LEU A 934 -29.53 30.23 4.86
C LEU A 934 -28.79 31.15 5.83
N ASN A 935 -27.52 31.46 5.56
CA ASN A 935 -26.73 32.42 6.33
C ASN A 935 -27.36 33.83 6.35
N GLU A 936 -28.08 34.22 5.30
CA GLU A 936 -28.72 35.54 5.20
C GLU A 936 -30.06 35.63 5.95
N TYR A 937 -30.55 34.49 6.46
CA TYR A 937 -31.86 34.35 7.08
C TYR A 937 -31.77 33.93 8.55
N VAL A 938 -30.63 34.16 9.20
CA VAL A 938 -30.47 33.91 10.64
C VAL A 938 -31.56 34.62 11.44
N SER A 939 -32.16 33.91 12.40
CA SER A 939 -33.30 34.34 13.22
C SER A 939 -34.62 34.54 12.48
N LYS A 940 -34.71 34.23 11.19
CA LYS A 940 -35.96 34.20 10.42
C LYS A 940 -36.48 32.77 10.29
N ASN A 941 -37.78 32.65 10.05
CA ASN A 941 -38.38 31.39 9.62
C ASN A 941 -38.09 31.19 8.14
N VAL A 942 -37.66 29.98 7.79
CA VAL A 942 -37.33 29.57 6.43
C VAL A 942 -38.07 28.28 6.10
N ARG A 943 -38.26 28.04 4.81
CA ARG A 943 -38.74 26.78 4.27
C ARG A 943 -37.67 26.21 3.36
N VAL A 944 -37.28 24.97 3.61
CA VAL A 944 -36.22 24.26 2.86
C VAL A 944 -36.70 22.88 2.46
N LEU A 945 -36.29 22.43 1.28
CA LEU A 945 -36.53 21.05 0.83
C LEU A 945 -35.21 20.28 0.98
N LEU A 946 -35.21 19.26 1.84
CA LEU A 946 -33.99 18.52 2.22
C LEU A 946 -34.17 17.02 2.00
N SER A 947 -33.11 16.35 1.56
CA SER A 947 -32.94 14.91 1.73
C SER A 947 -32.18 14.65 3.03
N LEU A 948 -32.72 13.80 3.91
CA LEU A 948 -32.15 13.55 5.24
C LEU A 948 -30.96 12.57 5.17
N LEU A 949 -29.75 13.05 5.48
CA LEU A 949 -28.52 12.24 5.54
C LEU A 949 -28.42 11.44 6.85
N ARG A 950 -28.79 12.08 7.95
CA ARG A 950 -28.64 11.52 9.29
C ARG A 950 -29.82 11.95 10.15
N VAL A 951 -30.36 10.99 10.91
CA VAL A 951 -31.32 11.23 11.98
C VAL A 951 -30.78 10.54 13.22
N LYS A 952 -30.41 11.32 14.24
CA LYS A 952 -29.88 10.81 15.50
C LYS A 952 -30.89 11.11 16.61
N VAL A 953 -31.62 10.08 17.01
CA VAL A 953 -32.54 10.14 18.15
C VAL A 953 -31.73 10.14 19.45
N ILE A 954 -32.10 11.03 20.36
CA ILE A 954 -31.56 11.13 21.72
C ILE A 954 -32.70 11.32 22.71
N VAL A 955 -32.44 11.01 23.98
CA VAL A 955 -33.38 11.26 25.06
C VAL A 955 -32.94 12.53 25.79
N ASP A 956 -33.87 13.48 25.99
CA ASP A 956 -33.59 14.71 26.72
C ASP A 956 -33.50 14.48 28.24
N LYS A 957 -33.11 15.51 29.01
CA LYS A 957 -32.98 15.43 30.48
C LYS A 957 -34.30 15.11 31.21
N LYS A 958 -35.45 15.21 30.53
CA LYS A 958 -36.79 14.93 31.05
C LYS A 958 -37.33 13.56 30.59
N GLY A 959 -36.52 12.76 29.89
CA GLY A 959 -36.90 11.43 29.42
C GLY A 959 -37.65 11.40 28.09
N ASN A 960 -37.79 12.53 27.39
CA ASN A 960 -38.52 12.58 26.12
C ASN A 960 -37.58 12.39 24.92
N GLU A 961 -38.03 11.65 23.91
CA GLU A 961 -37.29 11.48 22.66
C GLU A 961 -37.27 12.79 21.86
N MET A 962 -36.09 13.25 21.46
CA MET A 962 -35.87 14.32 20.49
C MET A 962 -34.84 13.85 19.44
N CYS A 963 -34.65 14.58 18.33
CA CYS A 963 -33.62 14.18 17.37
C CYS A 963 -32.82 15.34 16.78
N PHE A 964 -31.57 15.03 16.43
CA PHE A 964 -30.74 15.85 15.57
C PHE A 964 -30.78 15.30 14.16
N ILE A 965 -31.06 16.17 13.20
CA ILE A 965 -31.07 15.82 11.79
C ILE A 965 -29.92 16.52 11.05
N GLU A 966 -29.45 15.88 10.00
CA GLU A 966 -28.57 16.47 9.01
C GLU A 966 -29.20 16.18 7.66
N GLY A 967 -29.42 17.22 6.86
CA GLY A 967 -30.01 17.12 5.53
C GLY A 967 -29.28 17.98 4.53
N PHE A 968 -29.51 17.71 3.26
CA PHE A 968 -28.88 18.44 2.16
C PHE A 968 -29.85 18.78 1.05
N ASP A 969 -29.51 19.83 0.31
CA ASP A 969 -30.06 20.13 -1.00
C ASP A 969 -28.94 20.20 -2.06
N GLU A 970 -29.25 20.65 -3.27
CA GLU A 970 -28.28 20.81 -4.35
C GLU A 970 -27.19 21.86 -4.12
N THR A 971 -27.32 22.67 -3.06
CA THR A 971 -26.45 23.80 -2.75
C THR A 971 -25.63 23.62 -1.46
N GLY A 972 -26.00 22.67 -0.60
CA GLY A 972 -25.20 22.34 0.59
C GLY A 972 -25.94 21.51 1.64
N ASN A 973 -25.28 21.35 2.80
CA ASN A 973 -25.80 20.62 3.95
C ASN A 973 -26.20 21.59 5.07
N VAL A 974 -27.23 21.22 5.83
CA VAL A 974 -27.66 21.95 7.03
C VAL A 974 -28.02 20.96 8.15
N GLU A 975 -27.66 21.31 9.37
CA GLU A 975 -28.05 20.57 10.56
C GLU A 975 -29.34 21.15 11.15
N GLY A 976 -30.15 20.30 11.75
CA GLY A 976 -31.38 20.69 12.40
C GLY A 976 -31.59 20.03 13.75
N VAL A 977 -32.35 20.72 14.60
CA VAL A 977 -32.80 20.21 15.89
C VAL A 977 -34.31 20.06 15.84
N VAL A 978 -34.80 18.86 16.16
CA VAL A 978 -36.22 18.55 16.30
C VAL A 978 -36.49 18.26 17.77
N PHE A 979 -37.16 19.19 18.45
CA PHE A 979 -37.54 19.03 19.85
C PHE A 979 -38.61 17.95 20.03
N SER A 980 -38.79 17.48 21.26
CA SER A 980 -39.57 16.28 21.58
C SER A 980 -41.02 16.31 21.09
N SER A 981 -41.73 17.44 21.30
CA SER A 981 -43.11 17.62 20.81
C SER A 981 -43.22 17.53 19.28
N THR A 982 -42.28 18.13 18.56
CA THR A 982 -42.21 18.08 17.09
C THR A 982 -41.81 16.68 16.60
N TYR A 983 -40.87 16.03 17.27
CA TYR A 983 -40.39 14.70 16.89
C TYR A 983 -41.49 13.64 17.03
N GLN A 984 -42.27 13.65 18.11
CA GLN A 984 -43.41 12.75 18.29
C GLN A 984 -44.43 12.88 17.16
N ARG A 985 -44.64 14.10 16.64
CA ARG A 985 -45.61 14.37 15.57
C ARG A 985 -45.15 13.91 14.20
N TYR A 986 -43.85 14.01 13.88
CA TYR A 986 -43.32 13.75 12.53
C TYR A 986 -42.34 12.56 12.48
N LYS A 987 -42.38 11.66 13.47
CA LYS A 987 -41.45 10.52 13.61
C LYS A 987 -41.32 9.68 12.33
N THR A 988 -42.42 9.44 11.62
CA THR A 988 -42.50 8.65 10.37
C THR A 988 -41.97 9.39 9.13
N LEU A 989 -41.78 10.71 9.22
CA LEU A 989 -41.22 11.52 8.14
C LEU A 989 -39.70 11.75 8.33
N LEU A 990 -39.21 11.58 9.55
CA LEU A 990 -37.82 11.82 9.94
C LEU A 990 -37.00 10.53 9.86
N GLU A 991 -36.83 10.02 8.65
CA GLU A 991 -36.05 8.82 8.36
C GLU A 991 -34.88 9.13 7.42
N LYS A 992 -33.81 8.34 7.50
CA LYS A 992 -32.66 8.49 6.61
C LYS A 992 -33.09 8.29 5.14
N ASN A 993 -32.59 9.14 4.26
CA ASN A 993 -32.87 9.24 2.82
C ASN A 993 -34.28 9.72 2.43
N LYS A 994 -35.20 9.99 3.37
CA LYS A 994 -36.47 10.64 3.02
C LYS A 994 -36.22 12.07 2.56
N ILE A 995 -37.01 12.51 1.57
CA ILE A 995 -37.07 13.89 1.11
C ILE A 995 -38.27 14.55 1.78
N VAL A 996 -38.01 15.64 2.51
CA VAL A 996 -39.02 16.36 3.28
C VAL A 996 -38.90 17.86 3.08
N CYS A 997 -40.04 18.54 3.09
CA CYS A 997 -40.10 19.99 3.19
C CYS A 997 -40.13 20.36 4.67
N ILE A 998 -39.16 21.14 5.12
CA ILE A 998 -39.01 21.55 6.51
C ILE A 998 -39.22 23.04 6.61
N GLU A 999 -40.12 23.44 7.52
CA GLU A 999 -40.25 24.82 7.97
C GLU A 999 -39.65 24.94 9.37
N GLY A 1000 -38.81 25.94 9.56
CA GLY A 1000 -38.15 26.13 10.85
C GLY A 1000 -37.47 27.47 10.97
N LYS A 1001 -37.06 27.78 12.19
CA LYS A 1001 -36.33 29.01 12.49
C LYS A 1001 -34.84 28.76 12.34
N MET A 1002 -34.16 29.55 11.52
CA MET A 1002 -32.70 29.48 11.43
C MET A 1002 -32.07 30.09 12.68
N ASN A 1003 -31.08 29.39 13.22
CA ASN A 1003 -30.34 29.81 14.39
C ASN A 1003 -28.83 29.70 14.12
N TYR A 1004 -28.04 30.57 14.74
CA TYR A 1004 -26.59 30.57 14.63
C TYR A 1004 -26.00 30.61 16.05
N ARG A 1005 -25.30 29.54 16.43
CA ARG A 1005 -24.48 29.51 17.66
C ARG A 1005 -23.01 29.40 17.27
N ASP A 1006 -22.54 28.18 17.01
CA ASP A 1006 -21.20 27.89 16.49
C ASP A 1006 -21.20 27.53 15.00
N LYS A 1007 -22.36 27.10 14.50
CA LYS A 1007 -22.68 26.78 13.10
C LYS A 1007 -24.16 27.07 12.85
N LEU A 1008 -24.55 27.20 11.58
CA LEU A 1008 -25.96 27.29 11.18
C LEU A 1008 -26.71 26.04 11.63
N SER A 1009 -27.86 26.23 12.28
CA SER A 1009 -28.76 25.14 12.66
C SER A 1009 -30.22 25.54 12.50
N LEU A 1010 -31.01 24.65 11.92
CA LEU A 1010 -32.45 24.83 11.71
C LEU A 1010 -33.23 24.26 12.89
N VAL A 1011 -33.98 25.09 13.60
CA VAL A 1011 -34.94 24.62 14.62
C VAL A 1011 -36.23 24.25 13.92
N VAL A 1012 -36.48 22.95 13.80
CA VAL A 1012 -37.60 22.39 13.03
C VAL A 1012 -38.92 22.62 13.73
N GLN A 1013 -39.88 23.22 13.01
CA GLN A 1013 -41.23 23.50 13.51
C GLN A 1013 -42.27 22.64 12.81
N ASN A 1014 -42.16 22.46 11.50
CA ASN A 1014 -43.10 21.70 10.68
C ASN A 1014 -42.35 20.86 9.65
N VAL A 1015 -42.86 19.66 9.36
CA VAL A 1015 -42.31 18.74 8.36
C VAL A 1015 -43.47 18.23 7.50
N LYS A 1016 -43.32 18.29 6.18
CA LYS A 1016 -44.31 17.81 5.21
C LYS A 1016 -43.66 16.90 4.17
N GLU A 1017 -44.42 15.95 3.65
CA GLU A 1017 -43.99 15.23 2.45
C GLU A 1017 -44.08 16.14 1.23
N VAL A 1018 -43.25 15.87 0.21
CA VAL A 1018 -43.16 16.75 -0.96
C VAL A 1018 -44.47 16.84 -1.74
N ASN A 1019 -45.31 15.79 -1.68
CA ASN A 1019 -46.61 15.76 -2.35
C ASN A 1019 -47.69 16.60 -1.64
N GLU A 1020 -47.42 17.07 -0.42
CA GLU A 1020 -48.35 17.84 0.42
C GLU A 1020 -48.05 19.36 0.42
N VAL A 1021 -47.10 19.81 -0.40
CA VAL A 1021 -46.60 21.20 -0.49
C VAL A 1021 -46.77 21.72 -1.90
#